data_AF-A0A9P7HUH8-F1
#
_entry.id   AF-A0A9P7HUH8-F1
#
_cell.length_a   1.000
_cell.length_b   1.000
_cell.length_c   1.000
_cell.angle_alpha   90.00
_cell.angle_beta   90.00
_cell.angle_gamma   90.00
#
_symmetry.space_group_name_H-M   'P 1'
#
loop_
_entity.id
_entity.type
_entity.pdbx_description
1 polymer ?
#
loop_
_entity_poly.entity_id
_entity_poly.type
_entity_poly.pdbx_seq_one_letter_code
_entity_poly.pdbx_strand_id
1 'polypeptide(L)'
;MAPKMPNNHCLTALPTEILLDIYQQLDLDGVFNLCATHRTLNELFDKRKASILLPVLVREFSPFDELLQVYTASVEDLDSRGGLYAPRRVVFRRFLGDTGMVLAPRSEHQPAVSVDAVERFITLNKPGKPIIPRAQPLKTVVLTENDLKPLLSYCSLVLRWQARFPQMRWFHEPENCRLLREHEAERFRRAMYRWWLYGFYFHGDFPRPRVGLPEPGVDDVRLSQLRLYSTGELVELMDLVETMKDVVLHYLCPRLDPSQDEYEGCDSYLYDVVDRPDSLARGWRDQSRWGRIVKTYCKLGPKDLMHLFENIYSYPRKRLITEARSLQPNLTFDQESISVSTQCVLDERQWSLNMPTLPLDGLGGVIDWDDERDAERVKFGSDASLDGTLPGGARMLRSSSHYSPRGDDGSYLEDVQRQTRMEGSYQEPLYKRLAYALTSLELLLAVAIAPYLAGIHLLVFIYFSNPQALALSSIFATPGVVRPSDAEAPNGFIRTSNTSIDDDDTASEDPCEDDEDPPPQDITFDQMRRRGLLPTGCCYDDRMKLHMNADFSPNAHHPEDPRRIHEIFKAFKKVGLVYTGPEAELPRIMRECPTRYMWRIPARAATREEICLAHHPDHFSWVENLDKISSAELRELTRQYDQGRESLYVGSMSYQAALLSAGGAIETCKNVVTGQVKNAFAVIRPPGHHAEFDAPMGFCFFNNVPVAVRVCQQDYPDICRKVLILDWDVHHGNGVQNIFYQDPNVLYISLHVYQNGLFYPGKPPNDMTPDGGIDKCGTDAGLGKNINIGWHDQGMGDGEYMAAFQKIVMPIAKEFNPDLVVISAGFDAADGDELGGCFVSPSCYAHMTHMLMSLADGKVAVCLEGGYNLKAISVSAVAVAKTLMGEPPPKMEIPKINKEAARILAKVQAHQAPYWECMRAGIVRIPTDIQPTISSRLHDVIRNAQRQVLQAKHNMIPLYIQREHLYKSYENQVLVTPGLHKEKKVLIIIHDPPELLAQPDVIDRSVDPHNAWVVDGVTDYIDWAVDQKFGVMDVNIPAYVTHDEESDSYVPGFKEKALSEQIQTLVCYLWDNYLQLYDADHIFVMGVGNAYLGVKVLLINRDCKSRISGVVNFANGTLRPVKSEFDSDLSSWYKENSRVYIAGDHACWADPDLTRKVNKRRFGTVVRSPMFGLNKMMAHHAKEAREWILERVEEVADADMTEDEKS
;
A
#
# COMPACT_ATOMS: atom_id res chain seq x y z
N MET A 1 60.41 -11.77 38.36
CA MET A 1 60.68 -12.58 37.15
C MET A 1 59.40 -13.35 36.84
N ALA A 2 58.71 -12.97 35.75
CA ALA A 2 57.46 -13.59 35.34
C ALA A 2 57.70 -15.01 34.76
N PRO A 3 56.80 -15.98 34.98
CA PRO A 3 56.70 -17.16 34.15
C PRO A 3 55.83 -16.85 32.92
N LYS A 4 56.39 -17.06 31.73
CA LYS A 4 55.69 -17.01 30.44
C LYS A 4 54.64 -18.13 30.39
N MET A 5 53.37 -17.77 30.20
CA MET A 5 52.36 -18.69 29.70
C MET A 5 52.58 -18.98 28.20
N PRO A 6 52.23 -20.18 27.71
CA PRO A 6 52.47 -20.60 26.33
C PRO A 6 51.54 -19.87 25.34
N ASN A 7 52.08 -19.58 24.16
CA ASN A 7 51.46 -18.79 23.10
C ASN A 7 50.08 -19.32 22.66
N ASN A 8 49.16 -18.36 22.53
CA ASN A 8 47.91 -18.45 21.76
C ASN A 8 48.10 -19.19 20.43
N HIS A 9 47.16 -20.08 20.11
CA HIS A 9 46.99 -20.66 18.79
C HIS A 9 46.72 -19.55 17.76
N CYS A 10 47.78 -19.04 17.14
CA CYS A 10 47.66 -18.03 16.10
C CYS A 10 47.41 -18.72 14.75
N LEU A 11 46.42 -18.26 13.99
CA LEU A 11 46.07 -18.78 12.66
C LEU A 11 47.30 -18.88 11.74
N THR A 12 48.27 -17.97 11.91
CA THR A 12 49.53 -17.92 11.15
C THR A 12 50.55 -19.00 11.49
N ALA A 13 50.35 -19.77 12.56
CA ALA A 13 51.20 -20.90 12.93
C ALA A 13 50.78 -22.21 12.23
N LEU A 14 49.68 -22.19 11.47
CA LEU A 14 49.20 -23.36 10.72
C LEU A 14 50.09 -23.63 9.49
N PRO A 15 50.23 -24.91 9.09
CA PRO A 15 50.82 -25.29 7.81
C PRO A 15 50.22 -24.52 6.63
N THR A 16 51.03 -24.25 5.61
CA THR A 16 50.59 -23.48 4.43
C THR A 16 49.45 -24.17 3.69
N GLU A 17 49.42 -25.51 3.71
CA GLU A 17 48.35 -26.33 3.13
C GLU A 17 47.01 -26.05 3.81
N ILE A 18 46.97 -26.01 5.15
CA ILE A 18 45.75 -25.73 5.92
C ILE A 18 45.31 -24.27 5.71
N LEU A 19 46.25 -23.33 5.63
CA LEU A 19 45.93 -21.94 5.32
C LEU A 19 45.33 -21.79 3.92
N LEU A 20 45.81 -22.54 2.92
CA LEU A 20 45.23 -22.55 1.57
C LEU A 20 43.84 -23.18 1.57
N ASP A 21 43.61 -24.25 2.32
CA ASP A 21 42.27 -24.86 2.47
C ASP A 21 41.29 -23.88 3.13
N ILE A 22 41.72 -23.15 4.18
CA ILE A 22 40.91 -22.09 4.80
C ILE A 22 40.54 -21.02 3.77
N TYR A 23 41.52 -20.53 3.00
CA TYR A 23 41.27 -19.56 1.93
C TYR A 23 40.28 -20.07 0.88
N GLN A 24 40.30 -21.36 0.54
CA GLN A 24 39.39 -21.96 -0.44
C GLN A 24 37.97 -22.16 0.09
N GLN A 25 37.78 -22.22 1.41
CA GLN A 25 36.45 -22.30 2.03
C GLN A 25 35.79 -20.94 2.19
N LEU A 26 36.55 -19.84 2.22
CA LEU A 26 36.03 -18.49 2.34
C LEU A 26 35.39 -17.98 1.03
N ASP A 27 34.42 -17.09 1.18
CA ASP A 27 33.86 -16.30 0.09
C ASP A 27 34.85 -15.22 -0.37
N LEU A 28 34.63 -14.65 -1.56
CA LEU A 28 35.56 -13.68 -2.12
C LEU A 28 35.79 -12.48 -1.19
N ASP A 29 34.74 -12.00 -0.51
CA ASP A 29 34.81 -10.92 0.47
C ASP A 29 35.58 -11.35 1.73
N GLY A 30 35.35 -12.57 2.24
CA GLY A 30 36.11 -13.15 3.35
C GLY A 30 37.60 -13.29 3.05
N VAL A 31 37.97 -13.66 1.82
CA VAL A 31 39.38 -13.70 1.38
C VAL A 31 40.03 -12.31 1.48
N PHE A 32 39.38 -11.26 0.97
CA PHE A 32 39.92 -9.89 1.02
C PHE A 32 39.93 -9.31 2.45
N ASN A 33 38.89 -9.56 3.24
CA ASN A 33 38.81 -9.15 4.64
C ASN A 33 39.90 -9.82 5.50
N LEU A 34 40.18 -11.10 5.25
CA LEU A 34 41.26 -11.82 5.93
C LEU A 34 42.65 -11.26 5.56
N CYS A 35 42.83 -10.84 4.31
CA CYS A 35 44.06 -10.18 3.87
C CYS A 35 44.20 -8.76 4.44
N ALA A 36 43.11 -8.00 4.54
CA ALA A 36 43.11 -6.66 5.11
C ALA A 36 43.43 -6.63 6.61
N THR A 37 43.07 -7.69 7.34
CA THR A 37 43.21 -7.76 8.80
C THR A 37 44.57 -8.30 9.26
N HIS A 38 45.27 -9.13 8.47
CA HIS A 38 46.52 -9.76 8.90
C HIS A 38 47.64 -9.73 7.85
N ARG A 39 48.76 -9.06 8.17
CA ARG A 39 49.91 -8.84 7.27
C ARG A 39 50.52 -10.14 6.69
N THR A 40 50.76 -11.15 7.52
CA THR A 40 51.35 -12.43 7.09
C THR A 40 50.44 -13.20 6.13
N LEU A 41 49.12 -13.11 6.31
CA LEU A 41 48.14 -13.76 5.44
C LEU A 41 48.04 -12.98 4.11
N ASN A 42 48.10 -11.65 4.15
CA ASN A 42 48.24 -10.84 2.94
C ASN A 42 49.51 -11.17 2.15
N GLU A 43 50.65 -11.34 2.81
CA GLU A 43 51.90 -11.75 2.15
C GLU A 43 51.81 -13.16 1.52
N LEU A 44 51.04 -14.07 2.13
CA LEU A 44 50.76 -15.40 1.58
C LEU A 44 49.83 -15.29 0.35
N PHE A 45 48.80 -14.46 0.44
CA PHE A 45 47.90 -14.14 -0.67
C PHE A 45 48.64 -13.54 -1.85
N ASP A 46 49.48 -12.53 -1.64
CA ASP A 46 50.28 -11.89 -2.69
C ASP A 46 51.23 -12.87 -3.39
N LYS A 47 51.75 -13.88 -2.68
CA LYS A 47 52.64 -14.92 -3.25
C LYS A 47 51.89 -16.03 -3.98
N ARG A 48 50.63 -16.31 -3.63
CA ARG A 48 49.86 -17.47 -4.12
C ARG A 48 48.47 -17.10 -4.66
N LYS A 49 48.33 -15.86 -5.16
CA LYS A 49 47.07 -15.24 -5.55
C LYS A 49 46.24 -16.11 -6.49
N ALA A 50 46.84 -16.64 -7.55
CA ALA A 50 46.13 -17.53 -8.50
C ALA A 50 45.65 -18.84 -7.87
N SER A 51 46.39 -19.41 -6.91
CA SER A 51 46.03 -20.69 -6.28
C SER A 51 44.94 -20.54 -5.21
N ILE A 52 44.77 -19.33 -4.67
CA ILE A 52 43.73 -18.97 -3.71
C ILE A 52 42.46 -18.54 -4.44
N LEU A 53 42.58 -17.61 -5.39
CA LEU A 53 41.41 -17.02 -6.05
C LEU A 53 40.73 -17.97 -7.03
N LEU A 54 41.46 -18.75 -7.85
CA LEU A 54 40.81 -19.55 -8.90
C LEU A 54 39.81 -20.59 -8.34
N PRO A 55 40.12 -21.37 -7.28
CA PRO A 55 39.14 -22.29 -6.70
C PRO A 55 37.92 -21.59 -6.10
N VAL A 56 38.12 -20.46 -5.40
CA VAL A 56 37.04 -19.65 -4.82
C VAL A 56 36.12 -19.12 -5.93
N LEU A 57 36.71 -18.58 -7.00
CA LEU A 57 35.96 -18.07 -8.14
C LEU A 57 35.18 -19.17 -8.88
N VAL A 58 35.78 -20.35 -9.07
CA VAL A 58 35.10 -21.50 -9.69
C VAL A 58 33.87 -21.92 -8.87
N ARG A 59 33.99 -21.94 -7.54
CA ARG A 59 32.90 -22.32 -6.63
C ARG A 59 31.79 -21.28 -6.62
N GLU A 60 32.12 -20.01 -6.37
CA GLU A 60 31.11 -18.95 -6.19
C GLU A 60 30.43 -18.51 -7.48
N PHE A 61 31.15 -18.54 -8.60
CA PHE A 61 30.67 -18.04 -9.88
C PHE A 61 30.35 -19.17 -10.87
N SER A 62 30.02 -20.36 -10.35
CA SER A 62 29.57 -21.50 -11.18
C SER A 62 28.26 -21.17 -11.91
N PRO A 63 28.10 -21.45 -13.22
CA PRO A 63 29.08 -22.07 -14.12
C PRO A 63 30.20 -21.10 -14.55
N PHE A 64 31.41 -21.32 -14.04
CA PHE A 64 32.52 -20.38 -14.17
C PHE A 64 33.13 -20.36 -15.57
N ASP A 65 33.01 -21.47 -16.29
CA ASP A 65 33.44 -21.59 -17.68
C ASP A 65 32.63 -20.67 -18.61
N GLU A 66 31.34 -20.49 -18.38
CA GLU A 66 30.50 -19.51 -19.11
C GLU A 66 30.94 -18.07 -18.82
N LEU A 67 31.27 -17.72 -17.57
CA LEU A 67 31.84 -16.41 -17.24
C LEU A 67 33.20 -16.17 -17.93
N LEU A 68 34.02 -17.20 -18.03
CA LEU A 68 35.29 -17.12 -18.78
C LEU A 68 35.05 -16.96 -20.28
N GLN A 69 33.97 -17.52 -20.84
CA GLN A 69 33.59 -17.21 -22.21
C GLN A 69 33.26 -15.73 -22.37
N VAL A 70 32.49 -15.14 -21.44
CA VAL A 70 32.21 -13.69 -21.46
C VAL A 70 33.49 -12.86 -21.43
N TYR A 71 34.43 -13.20 -20.53
CA TYR A 71 35.70 -12.49 -20.40
C TYR A 71 36.59 -12.61 -21.66
N THR A 72 36.55 -13.76 -22.33
CA THR A 72 37.44 -14.08 -23.47
C THR A 72 36.78 -13.94 -24.84
N ALA A 73 35.51 -13.50 -24.88
CA ALA A 73 34.74 -13.29 -26.09
C ALA A 73 35.46 -12.33 -27.04
N SER A 74 35.47 -12.65 -28.33
CA SER A 74 36.11 -11.78 -29.32
C SER A 74 35.43 -11.84 -30.67
N VAL A 75 35.65 -10.77 -31.45
CA VAL A 75 35.04 -10.60 -32.78
C VAL A 75 35.42 -11.74 -33.76
N GLU A 76 36.48 -12.48 -33.48
CA GLU A 76 36.91 -13.62 -34.30
C GLU A 76 36.07 -14.89 -34.09
N ASP A 77 35.12 -14.89 -33.13
CA ASP A 77 34.30 -16.07 -32.79
C ASP A 77 33.16 -16.35 -33.77
N LEU A 78 32.73 -15.34 -34.52
CA LEU A 78 31.72 -15.46 -35.55
C LEU A 78 32.39 -15.42 -36.93
N ASP A 79 32.15 -16.42 -37.79
CA ASP A 79 32.57 -16.33 -39.20
C ASP A 79 31.83 -15.15 -39.88
N SER A 80 32.48 -14.53 -40.86
CA SER A 80 32.01 -13.47 -41.77
C SER A 80 30.64 -13.68 -42.43
N ARG A 81 30.04 -14.87 -42.26
CA ARG A 81 28.71 -15.26 -42.74
C ARG A 81 27.66 -15.49 -41.64
N GLY A 82 27.99 -15.21 -40.37
CA GLY A 82 27.09 -15.45 -39.24
C GLY A 82 26.93 -16.94 -38.93
N GLY A 83 28.02 -17.65 -38.64
CA GLY A 83 27.92 -19.02 -38.13
C GLY A 83 27.52 -19.06 -36.64
N LEU A 84 27.05 -20.21 -36.17
CA LEU A 84 26.95 -20.51 -34.73
C LEU A 84 28.34 -20.35 -34.09
N TYR A 85 28.43 -19.63 -32.97
CA TYR A 85 29.70 -19.53 -32.25
C TYR A 85 29.89 -20.77 -31.37
N ALA A 86 31.14 -21.21 -31.22
CA ALA A 86 31.50 -22.30 -30.33
C ALA A 86 32.34 -21.79 -29.15
N PRO A 87 32.15 -22.33 -27.93
CA PRO A 87 32.93 -21.94 -26.76
C PRO A 87 34.45 -22.13 -26.97
N ARG A 88 35.24 -21.14 -26.54
CA ARG A 88 36.70 -21.18 -26.58
C ARG A 88 37.23 -22.10 -25.48
N ARG A 89 38.33 -22.79 -25.80
CA ARG A 89 39.14 -23.44 -24.77
C ARG A 89 39.96 -22.38 -24.03
N VAL A 90 39.76 -22.25 -22.72
CA VAL A 90 40.47 -21.29 -21.87
C VAL A 90 41.45 -22.04 -20.96
N VAL A 91 42.73 -21.66 -21.03
CA VAL A 91 43.81 -22.30 -20.26
C VAL A 91 44.52 -21.24 -19.42
N PHE A 92 44.65 -21.45 -18.12
CA PHE A 92 45.42 -20.58 -17.24
C PHE A 92 46.88 -21.07 -17.13
N ARG A 93 47.85 -20.19 -17.37
CA ARG A 93 49.29 -20.48 -17.20
C ARG A 93 49.91 -19.54 -16.17
N ARG A 94 50.67 -20.11 -15.24
CA ARG A 94 51.34 -19.35 -14.18
C ARG A 94 52.61 -18.64 -14.66
N PHE A 95 53.33 -19.22 -15.63
CA PHE A 95 54.57 -18.67 -16.18
C PHE A 95 54.82 -19.18 -17.61
N LEU A 96 55.75 -18.55 -18.34
CA LEU A 96 56.18 -19.01 -19.67
C LEU A 96 56.78 -20.42 -19.57
N GLY A 97 56.13 -21.42 -20.18
CA GLY A 97 56.54 -22.83 -20.18
C GLY A 97 55.65 -23.78 -19.37
N ASP A 98 54.66 -23.25 -18.63
CA ASP A 98 53.65 -24.04 -17.90
C ASP A 98 52.71 -24.80 -18.87
N THR A 99 52.44 -26.07 -18.57
CA THR A 99 51.47 -26.91 -19.32
C THR A 99 50.06 -26.33 -19.30
N GLY A 100 49.75 -25.54 -18.26
CA GLY A 100 48.51 -24.77 -18.12
C GLY A 100 47.32 -25.58 -17.59
N MET A 101 46.52 -24.97 -16.72
CA MET A 101 45.28 -25.52 -16.17
C MET A 101 44.11 -25.18 -17.09
N VAL A 102 43.39 -26.18 -17.61
CA VAL A 102 42.18 -25.93 -18.40
C VAL A 102 41.08 -25.46 -17.47
N LEU A 103 40.65 -24.20 -17.63
CA LEU A 103 39.57 -23.62 -16.85
C LEU A 103 38.21 -23.81 -17.53
N ALA A 104 38.18 -23.77 -18.87
CA ALA A 104 37.01 -24.04 -19.68
C ALA A 104 37.39 -25.05 -20.78
N PRO A 105 36.90 -26.30 -20.73
CA PRO A 105 37.14 -27.29 -21.77
C PRO A 105 36.39 -26.90 -23.05
N ARG A 106 36.87 -27.38 -24.20
CA ARG A 106 36.15 -27.19 -25.46
C ARG A 106 34.91 -28.10 -25.41
N SER A 107 33.72 -27.57 -25.66
CA SER A 107 32.52 -28.41 -25.83
C SER A 107 32.75 -29.36 -27.01
N GLU A 108 32.87 -30.65 -26.75
CA GLU A 108 33.11 -31.69 -27.78
C GLU A 108 31.86 -31.98 -28.64
N HIS A 109 30.72 -31.35 -28.33
CA HIS A 109 29.48 -31.52 -29.08
C HIS A 109 29.50 -30.62 -30.32
N GLN A 110 30.31 -30.99 -31.33
CA GLN A 110 29.91 -30.72 -32.72
C GLN A 110 28.87 -31.78 -33.09
N PRO A 111 27.60 -31.43 -33.32
CA PRO A 111 26.76 -32.29 -34.14
C PRO A 111 27.50 -32.42 -35.47
N ALA A 112 27.69 -33.64 -35.95
CA ALA A 112 28.10 -33.84 -37.32
C ALA A 112 27.04 -33.15 -38.18
N VAL A 113 27.33 -31.93 -38.65
CA VAL A 113 26.45 -31.22 -39.57
C VAL A 113 26.30 -32.14 -40.75
N SER A 114 25.13 -32.75 -40.89
CA SER A 114 24.79 -33.54 -42.06
C SER A 114 25.07 -32.65 -43.26
N VAL A 115 26.05 -33.05 -44.08
CA VAL A 115 26.44 -32.34 -45.31
C VAL A 115 25.20 -32.07 -46.18
N ASP A 116 24.18 -32.91 -46.04
CA ASP A 116 22.86 -32.86 -46.65
C ASP A 116 22.01 -31.63 -46.27
N ALA A 117 22.12 -31.10 -45.04
CA ALA A 117 21.35 -29.93 -44.60
C ALA A 117 21.95 -28.63 -45.17
N VAL A 118 23.27 -28.53 -45.22
CA VAL A 118 24.00 -27.40 -45.80
C VAL A 118 23.91 -27.40 -47.33
N GLU A 119 23.93 -28.58 -47.99
CA GLU A 119 23.73 -28.69 -49.44
C GLU A 119 22.32 -28.28 -49.87
N ARG A 120 21.27 -28.58 -49.08
CA ARG A 120 19.88 -28.14 -49.35
C ARG A 120 19.71 -26.64 -49.22
N PHE A 121 20.44 -25.99 -48.32
CA PHE A 121 20.37 -24.53 -48.13
C PHE A 121 21.01 -23.76 -49.30
N ILE A 122 22.04 -24.33 -49.94
CA ILE A 122 22.78 -23.69 -51.03
C ILE A 122 22.13 -23.93 -52.40
N THR A 123 21.42 -25.06 -52.60
CA THR A 123 20.82 -25.41 -53.91
C THR A 123 19.59 -24.58 -54.31
N LEU A 124 18.95 -23.86 -53.37
CA LEU A 124 17.73 -23.09 -53.64
C LEU A 124 17.97 -21.64 -54.12
N ASN A 125 19.22 -21.16 -54.20
CA ASN A 125 19.53 -19.82 -54.72
C ASN A 125 20.63 -19.83 -55.81
N LYS A 126 20.20 -20.05 -57.06
CA LYS A 126 20.89 -19.84 -58.36
C LYS A 126 22.04 -20.81 -58.75
N PRO A 127 22.23 -21.06 -60.07
CA PRO A 127 23.18 -22.04 -60.58
C PRO A 127 24.58 -21.43 -60.68
N GLY A 128 25.47 -21.84 -59.79
CA GLY A 128 26.89 -21.53 -59.84
C GLY A 128 27.59 -22.29 -58.73
N LYS A 129 28.65 -23.05 -59.07
CA LYS A 129 29.36 -23.93 -58.12
C LYS A 129 29.75 -23.17 -56.84
N PRO A 130 29.33 -23.61 -55.64
CA PRO A 130 29.76 -23.00 -54.40
C PRO A 130 31.15 -23.51 -54.00
N ILE A 131 32.04 -22.59 -53.66
CA ILE A 131 33.29 -22.87 -52.95
C ILE A 131 32.92 -23.00 -51.47
N ILE A 132 33.02 -24.20 -50.89
CA ILE A 132 32.86 -24.45 -49.46
C ILE A 132 34.10 -23.88 -48.74
N PRO A 133 33.98 -22.87 -47.86
CA PRO A 133 35.08 -22.47 -47.00
C PRO A 133 35.16 -23.40 -45.80
N ARG A 134 36.35 -23.89 -45.48
CA ARG A 134 36.63 -24.55 -44.21
C ARG A 134 36.42 -23.55 -43.06
N ALA A 135 35.61 -23.92 -42.07
CA ALA A 135 35.54 -23.23 -40.79
C ALA A 135 36.95 -23.08 -40.20
N GLN A 136 37.35 -21.86 -39.83
CA GLN A 136 38.64 -21.65 -39.16
C GLN A 136 38.61 -22.31 -37.77
N PRO A 137 39.69 -22.98 -37.34
CA PRO A 137 39.77 -23.52 -35.98
C PRO A 137 39.81 -22.37 -34.96
N LEU A 138 38.82 -22.31 -34.07
CA LEU A 138 38.78 -21.38 -32.94
C LEU A 138 40.06 -21.48 -32.08
N LYS A 139 40.67 -20.33 -31.78
CA LYS A 139 41.95 -20.22 -31.05
C LYS A 139 41.78 -20.57 -29.57
N THR A 140 42.76 -21.25 -28.97
CA THR A 140 42.84 -21.44 -27.51
C THR A 140 43.31 -20.14 -26.85
N VAL A 141 42.61 -19.67 -25.82
CA VAL A 141 42.97 -18.46 -25.07
C VAL A 141 43.76 -18.84 -23.83
N VAL A 142 44.88 -18.16 -23.61
CA VAL A 142 45.76 -18.38 -22.45
C VAL A 142 45.63 -17.21 -21.49
N LEU A 143 45.16 -17.46 -20.28
CA LEU A 143 45.09 -16.50 -19.18
C LEU A 143 46.33 -16.58 -18.30
N THR A 144 46.75 -15.44 -17.77
CA THR A 144 47.89 -15.29 -16.86
C THR A 144 47.46 -14.64 -15.55
N GLU A 145 48.37 -14.52 -14.59
CA GLU A 145 48.07 -13.83 -13.33
C GLU A 145 47.64 -12.36 -13.50
N ASN A 146 48.07 -11.71 -14.58
CA ASN A 146 47.66 -10.34 -14.93
C ASN A 146 46.16 -10.24 -15.26
N ASP A 147 45.54 -11.33 -15.68
CA ASP A 147 44.11 -11.39 -16.03
C ASP A 147 43.19 -11.52 -14.80
N LEU A 148 43.74 -11.85 -13.62
CA LEU A 148 42.94 -12.01 -12.40
C LEU A 148 42.28 -10.70 -11.96
N LYS A 149 42.98 -9.57 -12.05
CA LYS A 149 42.42 -8.27 -11.62
C LYS A 149 41.25 -7.83 -12.53
N PRO A 150 41.38 -7.87 -13.88
CA PRO A 150 40.24 -7.69 -14.77
C PRO A 150 39.11 -8.69 -14.48
N LEU A 151 39.39 -9.97 -14.29
CA LEU A 151 38.37 -10.99 -14.03
C LEU A 151 37.58 -10.73 -12.74
N LEU A 152 38.25 -10.27 -11.67
CA LEU A 152 37.58 -9.86 -10.43
C LEU A 152 36.58 -8.70 -10.64
N SER A 153 36.83 -7.81 -11.61
CA SER A 153 35.87 -6.75 -11.94
C SER A 153 34.58 -7.28 -12.57
N TYR A 154 34.66 -8.37 -13.33
CA TYR A 154 33.49 -9.07 -13.86
C TYR A 154 32.73 -9.77 -12.73
N CYS A 155 33.45 -10.46 -11.83
CA CYS A 155 32.88 -11.12 -10.66
C CYS A 155 32.13 -10.14 -9.75
N SER A 156 32.72 -8.97 -9.49
CA SER A 156 32.07 -7.89 -8.74
C SER A 156 30.79 -7.38 -9.41
N LEU A 157 30.76 -7.32 -10.75
CA LEU A 157 29.53 -6.95 -11.46
C LEU A 157 28.44 -8.02 -11.30
N VAL A 158 28.80 -9.31 -11.32
CA VAL A 158 27.86 -10.42 -11.10
C VAL A 158 27.26 -10.37 -9.70
N LEU A 159 28.07 -10.18 -8.65
CA LEU A 159 27.57 -10.08 -7.27
C LEU A 159 26.60 -8.91 -7.10
N ARG A 160 26.90 -7.75 -7.70
CA ARG A 160 26.00 -6.59 -7.67
C ARG A 160 24.65 -6.91 -8.31
N TRP A 161 24.66 -7.58 -9.46
CA TRP A 161 23.43 -7.99 -10.13
C TRP A 161 22.66 -9.06 -9.35
N GLN A 162 23.34 -10.04 -8.74
CA GLN A 162 22.71 -11.06 -7.88
C GLN A 162 22.01 -10.45 -6.66
N ALA A 163 22.64 -9.44 -6.03
CA ALA A 163 22.04 -8.76 -4.88
C ALA A 163 20.82 -7.90 -5.27
N ARG A 164 20.82 -7.34 -6.48
CA ARG A 164 19.77 -6.42 -6.96
C ARG A 164 18.62 -7.12 -7.66
N PHE A 165 18.86 -8.26 -8.30
CA PHE A 165 17.87 -8.95 -9.10
C PHE A 165 16.58 -9.29 -8.33
N PRO A 166 16.61 -9.82 -7.09
CA PRO A 166 15.39 -10.03 -6.31
C PRO A 166 14.59 -8.75 -6.06
N GLN A 167 15.28 -7.67 -5.69
CA GLN A 167 14.65 -6.37 -5.42
C GLN A 167 13.94 -5.83 -6.67
N MET A 168 14.53 -6.05 -7.84
CA MET A 168 14.00 -5.63 -9.13
C MET A 168 12.89 -6.55 -9.63
N ARG A 169 12.98 -7.87 -9.38
CA ARG A 169 11.97 -8.87 -9.76
C ARG A 169 10.65 -8.68 -9.01
N TRP A 170 10.72 -8.18 -7.77
CA TRP A 170 9.59 -7.92 -6.88
C TRP A 170 9.39 -6.42 -6.59
N PHE A 171 9.73 -5.54 -7.54
CA PHE A 171 9.59 -4.10 -7.29
C PHE A 171 8.12 -3.66 -7.05
N HIS A 172 7.14 -4.42 -7.55
CA HIS A 172 5.70 -4.21 -7.27
C HIS A 172 5.24 -4.84 -5.94
N GLU A 173 5.95 -5.86 -5.44
CA GLU A 173 5.62 -6.61 -4.23
C GLU A 173 6.86 -6.76 -3.35
N PRO A 174 7.42 -5.66 -2.79
CA PRO A 174 8.69 -5.71 -2.08
C PRO A 174 8.68 -6.67 -0.87
N GLU A 175 7.51 -6.95 -0.31
CA GLU A 175 7.29 -7.97 0.73
C GLU A 175 7.70 -9.39 0.34
N ASN A 176 7.67 -9.71 -0.96
CA ASN A 176 8.09 -11.02 -1.49
C ASN A 176 9.61 -11.09 -1.76
N CYS A 177 10.34 -9.98 -1.57
CA CYS A 177 11.76 -9.91 -1.86
C CYS A 177 12.61 -10.69 -0.85
N ARG A 178 13.41 -11.64 -1.35
CA ARG A 178 14.38 -12.42 -0.55
C ARG A 178 15.70 -12.62 -1.29
N LEU A 179 16.75 -13.03 -0.57
CA LEU A 179 18.01 -13.44 -1.20
C LEU A 179 17.81 -14.69 -2.07
N LEU A 180 18.59 -14.77 -3.15
CA LEU A 180 18.65 -15.96 -4.00
C LEU A 180 19.28 -17.13 -3.23
N ARG A 181 18.67 -18.30 -3.30
CA ARG A 181 19.25 -19.56 -2.81
C ARG A 181 20.39 -19.97 -3.73
N GLU A 182 21.22 -20.90 -3.28
CA GLU A 182 22.41 -21.33 -4.03
C GLU A 182 22.10 -21.80 -5.47
N HIS A 183 21.04 -22.60 -5.65
CA HIS A 183 20.61 -23.06 -6.98
C HIS A 183 19.98 -21.95 -7.84
N GLU A 184 19.24 -21.01 -7.25
CA GLU A 184 18.68 -19.85 -7.95
C GLU A 184 19.78 -18.88 -8.39
N ALA A 185 20.80 -18.71 -7.55
CA ALA A 185 21.97 -17.92 -7.83
C ALA A 185 22.77 -18.50 -9.01
N GLU A 186 22.86 -19.83 -9.12
CA GLU A 186 23.45 -20.51 -10.28
C GLU A 186 22.65 -20.28 -11.57
N ARG A 187 21.32 -20.44 -11.53
CA ARG A 187 20.43 -20.17 -12.67
C ARG A 187 20.52 -18.71 -13.11
N PHE A 188 20.52 -17.79 -12.15
CA PHE A 188 20.69 -16.37 -12.42
C PHE A 188 22.01 -16.09 -13.14
N ARG A 189 23.13 -16.65 -12.66
CA ARG A 189 24.45 -16.47 -13.28
C ARG A 189 24.45 -16.96 -14.72
N ARG A 190 23.92 -18.16 -14.96
CA ARG A 190 23.79 -18.75 -16.30
C ARG A 190 22.97 -17.86 -17.25
N ALA A 191 21.79 -17.40 -16.83
CA ALA A 191 20.97 -16.48 -17.61
C ALA A 191 21.71 -15.15 -17.89
N MET A 192 22.38 -14.60 -16.88
CA MET A 192 23.14 -13.36 -16.98
C MET A 192 24.33 -13.47 -17.96
N TYR A 193 25.09 -14.57 -17.92
CA TYR A 193 26.22 -14.78 -18.83
C TYR A 193 25.77 -14.88 -20.29
N ARG A 194 24.61 -15.49 -20.54
CA ARG A 194 24.03 -15.60 -21.89
C ARG A 194 23.51 -14.27 -22.41
N TRP A 195 22.85 -13.48 -21.55
CA TRP A 195 22.51 -12.10 -21.89
C TRP A 195 23.76 -11.29 -22.26
N TRP A 196 24.84 -11.47 -21.50
CA TRP A 196 26.10 -10.78 -21.74
C TRP A 196 26.78 -11.19 -23.05
N LEU A 197 26.88 -12.50 -23.32
CA LEU A 197 27.42 -13.02 -24.59
C LEU A 197 26.59 -12.59 -25.79
N TYR A 198 25.26 -12.63 -25.67
CA TYR A 198 24.37 -12.20 -26.74
C TYR A 198 24.59 -10.71 -27.06
N GLY A 199 24.66 -9.85 -26.05
CA GLY A 199 24.97 -8.43 -26.23
C GLY A 199 26.33 -8.22 -26.91
N PHE A 200 27.35 -8.97 -26.49
CA PHE A 200 28.69 -8.87 -27.08
C PHE A 200 28.74 -9.28 -28.55
N TYR A 201 28.14 -10.42 -28.90
CA TYR A 201 28.24 -10.99 -30.25
C TYR A 201 27.23 -10.38 -31.24
N PHE A 202 26.04 -10.02 -30.77
CA PHE A 202 24.94 -9.61 -31.65
C PHE A 202 24.55 -8.13 -31.52
N HIS A 203 24.97 -7.42 -30.46
CA HIS A 203 24.78 -5.96 -30.30
C HIS A 203 26.10 -5.17 -30.35
N GLY A 204 27.07 -5.64 -31.12
CA GLY A 204 28.37 -5.00 -31.32
C GLY A 204 28.60 -4.49 -32.75
N ASP A 205 29.86 -4.35 -33.15
CA ASP A 205 30.27 -3.84 -34.47
C ASP A 205 30.18 -4.86 -35.62
N PHE A 206 29.57 -6.02 -35.39
CA PHE A 206 29.42 -7.08 -36.39
C PHE A 206 28.38 -6.73 -37.48
N PRO A 207 28.52 -7.30 -38.71
CA PRO A 207 27.56 -7.10 -39.79
C PRO A 207 26.18 -7.65 -39.43
N ARG A 208 25.17 -6.78 -39.56
CA ARG A 208 23.81 -7.00 -39.06
C ARG A 208 22.99 -7.84 -40.06
N PRO A 209 22.20 -8.83 -39.61
CA PRO A 209 21.17 -9.47 -40.43
C PRO A 209 20.11 -8.46 -40.91
N ARG A 210 19.36 -8.82 -41.95
CA ARG A 210 18.34 -7.92 -42.54
C ARG A 210 17.15 -7.71 -41.60
N VAL A 211 16.54 -6.54 -41.75
CA VAL A 211 15.36 -6.03 -41.05
C VAL A 211 14.17 -7.00 -41.05
N GLY A 212 13.67 -7.35 -39.86
CA GLY A 212 12.40 -8.06 -39.69
C GLY A 212 12.23 -8.64 -38.28
N LEU A 213 11.02 -9.06 -37.93
CA LEU A 213 10.84 -9.99 -36.82
C LEU A 213 11.32 -11.37 -37.28
N PRO A 214 12.05 -12.13 -36.45
CA PRO A 214 12.25 -13.54 -36.72
C PRO A 214 10.87 -14.21 -36.71
N GLU A 215 10.52 -14.95 -37.76
CA GLU A 215 9.32 -15.80 -37.74
C GLU A 215 9.75 -17.20 -37.26
N PRO A 216 8.90 -17.92 -36.50
CA PRO A 216 9.22 -19.29 -36.09
C PRO A 216 9.56 -20.16 -37.31
N GLY A 217 10.65 -20.92 -37.22
CA GLY A 217 11.14 -21.75 -38.34
C GLY A 217 11.94 -21.02 -39.43
N VAL A 218 12.31 -19.74 -39.24
CA VAL A 218 13.24 -19.02 -40.11
C VAL A 218 14.69 -19.31 -39.71
N ASP A 219 15.59 -19.41 -40.71
CA ASP A 219 17.02 -19.55 -40.48
C ASP A 219 17.67 -18.19 -40.19
N ASP A 220 17.77 -17.88 -38.91
CA ASP A 220 18.48 -16.72 -38.36
C ASP A 220 19.54 -17.21 -37.38
N VAL A 221 20.75 -16.68 -37.51
CA VAL A 221 21.93 -17.05 -36.70
C VAL A 221 21.70 -16.88 -35.21
N ARG A 222 20.97 -15.82 -34.81
CA ARG A 222 20.64 -15.52 -33.42
C ARG A 222 19.67 -16.57 -32.87
N LEU A 223 18.63 -16.89 -33.63
CA LEU A 223 17.66 -17.94 -33.26
C LEU A 223 18.34 -19.30 -33.21
N SER A 224 19.15 -19.62 -34.22
CA SER A 224 19.89 -20.88 -34.30
C SER A 224 20.85 -21.05 -33.12
N GLN A 225 21.43 -19.96 -32.60
CA GLN A 225 22.25 -19.99 -31.39
C GLN A 225 21.41 -20.26 -30.14
N LEU A 226 20.25 -19.62 -30.01
CA LEU A 226 19.35 -19.81 -28.86
C LEU A 226 18.69 -21.19 -28.85
N ARG A 227 18.47 -21.81 -30.02
CA ARG A 227 17.94 -23.19 -30.15
C ARG A 227 18.82 -24.25 -29.47
N LEU A 228 20.11 -23.95 -29.24
CA LEU A 228 21.05 -24.85 -28.57
C LEU A 228 20.82 -24.95 -27.05
N TYR A 229 20.13 -23.98 -26.44
CA TYR A 229 19.81 -24.00 -25.01
C TYR A 229 18.52 -24.80 -24.75
N SER A 230 18.45 -25.54 -23.64
CA SER A 230 17.22 -26.25 -23.23
C SER A 230 16.06 -25.30 -22.95
N THR A 231 14.82 -25.79 -22.88
CA THR A 231 13.66 -24.90 -22.65
C THR A 231 13.72 -24.27 -21.26
N GLY A 232 14.15 -25.02 -20.24
CA GLY A 232 14.33 -24.47 -18.90
C GLY A 232 15.31 -23.29 -18.89
N GLU A 233 16.40 -23.42 -19.63
CA GLU A 233 17.42 -22.37 -19.77
C GLU A 233 16.95 -21.13 -20.54
N LEU A 234 16.10 -21.30 -21.56
CA LEU A 234 15.51 -20.18 -22.29
C LEU A 234 14.48 -19.43 -21.43
N VAL A 235 13.73 -20.15 -20.60
CA VAL A 235 12.78 -19.55 -19.65
C VAL A 235 13.51 -18.76 -18.56
N GLU A 236 14.62 -19.27 -18.02
CA GLU A 236 15.51 -18.52 -17.10
C GLU A 236 16.03 -17.22 -17.73
N LEU A 237 16.47 -17.28 -18.99
CA LEU A 237 16.93 -16.11 -19.73
C LEU A 237 15.80 -15.10 -19.96
N MET A 238 14.60 -15.56 -20.29
CA MET A 238 13.43 -14.70 -20.48
C MET A 238 13.05 -13.98 -19.18
N ASP A 239 12.99 -14.71 -18.06
CA ASP A 239 12.65 -14.18 -16.74
C ASP A 239 13.61 -13.06 -16.32
N LEU A 240 14.90 -13.23 -16.60
CA LEU A 240 15.91 -12.20 -16.38
C LEU A 240 15.67 -10.96 -17.27
N VAL A 241 15.53 -11.16 -18.58
CA VAL A 241 15.44 -10.07 -19.55
C VAL A 241 14.16 -9.25 -19.38
N GLU A 242 13.04 -9.89 -19.06
CA GLU A 242 11.77 -9.19 -18.78
C GLU A 242 11.85 -8.39 -17.48
N THR A 243 12.51 -8.92 -16.45
CA THR A 243 12.79 -8.13 -15.24
C THR A 243 13.65 -6.91 -15.55
N MET A 244 14.64 -7.02 -16.44
CA MET A 244 15.44 -5.88 -16.88
C MET A 244 14.64 -4.88 -17.72
N LYS A 245 13.69 -5.37 -18.51
CA LYS A 245 12.75 -4.52 -19.26
C LYS A 245 11.89 -3.69 -18.32
N ASP A 246 11.38 -4.29 -17.26
CA ASP A 246 10.63 -3.58 -16.22
C ASP A 246 11.52 -2.53 -15.52
N VAL A 247 12.80 -2.83 -15.28
CA VAL A 247 13.75 -1.85 -14.71
C VAL A 247 13.99 -0.68 -15.66
N VAL A 248 14.23 -0.95 -16.94
CA VAL A 248 14.42 0.08 -17.97
C VAL A 248 13.18 0.94 -18.12
N LEU A 249 12.01 0.30 -18.12
CA LEU A 249 10.73 0.96 -18.11
C LEU A 249 10.69 1.87 -16.89
N HIS A 250 10.64 1.35 -15.67
CA HIS A 250 10.34 2.10 -14.43
C HIS A 250 11.41 3.08 -13.96
N TYR A 251 12.69 2.73 -14.12
CA TYR A 251 13.77 3.55 -13.60
C TYR A 251 14.39 4.44 -14.69
N LEU A 252 14.65 3.91 -15.89
CA LEU A 252 15.40 4.65 -16.94
C LEU A 252 14.50 5.47 -17.88
N CYS A 253 13.24 5.08 -18.12
CA CYS A 253 12.25 5.81 -18.93
C CYS A 253 11.11 6.37 -18.02
N PRO A 254 10.58 7.58 -18.24
CA PRO A 254 10.54 8.63 -17.22
C PRO A 254 9.36 8.63 -16.24
N ARG A 255 9.65 8.99 -14.98
CA ARG A 255 9.36 10.31 -14.33
C ARG A 255 10.42 10.63 -13.25
N LEU A 256 11.21 11.70 -13.43
CA LEU A 256 12.13 12.24 -12.40
C LEU A 256 11.89 13.74 -12.11
N ASP A 257 10.70 14.26 -12.42
CA ASP A 257 10.28 15.58 -11.93
C ASP A 257 8.82 15.52 -11.46
N PRO A 258 8.55 15.53 -10.14
CA PRO A 258 7.19 15.58 -9.59
C PRO A 258 6.45 16.89 -9.93
N SER A 259 7.15 17.89 -10.49
CA SER A 259 6.60 19.23 -10.74
C SER A 259 6.16 19.47 -12.19
N GLN A 260 6.34 18.50 -13.10
CA GLN A 260 5.94 18.62 -14.50
C GLN A 260 4.86 17.61 -14.88
N ASP A 261 3.61 17.95 -14.64
CA ASP A 261 2.45 17.23 -15.18
C ASP A 261 1.34 18.19 -15.60
N GLU A 262 1.61 19.02 -16.61
CA GLU A 262 0.57 19.62 -17.45
C GLU A 262 1.08 19.70 -18.89
N TYR A 263 0.97 18.61 -19.64
CA TYR A 263 0.99 18.67 -21.11
C TYR A 263 -0.09 17.76 -21.68
N GLU A 264 -1.09 18.38 -22.32
CA GLU A 264 -2.10 17.76 -23.19
C GLU A 264 -1.39 17.07 -24.37
N GLY A 265 -1.80 15.84 -24.73
CA GLY A 265 -1.60 15.30 -26.08
C GLY A 265 -0.66 14.10 -26.29
N CYS A 266 -0.19 13.38 -25.27
CA CYS A 266 0.59 12.15 -25.49
C CYS A 266 -0.01 10.95 -24.74
N ASP A 267 -0.30 9.88 -25.50
CA ASP A 267 -0.87 8.61 -25.04
C ASP A 267 -0.33 8.20 -23.67
N SER A 268 -1.23 8.17 -22.68
CA SER A 268 -0.84 8.17 -21.29
C SER A 268 -0.70 6.75 -20.74
N TYR A 269 0.56 6.42 -20.44
CA TYR A 269 1.07 5.53 -19.40
C TYR A 269 1.05 4.01 -19.67
N LEU A 270 2.14 3.55 -20.28
CA LEU A 270 2.67 2.18 -20.21
C LEU A 270 3.09 1.72 -18.79
N TYR A 271 2.80 2.52 -17.76
CA TYR A 271 3.42 2.43 -16.43
C TYR A 271 2.42 2.24 -15.28
N ASP A 272 1.19 2.75 -15.42
CA ASP A 272 0.19 2.69 -14.34
C ASP A 272 -0.66 1.41 -14.37
N VAL A 273 -0.49 0.57 -15.40
CA VAL A 273 -1.38 -0.57 -15.74
C VAL A 273 -0.61 -1.74 -16.36
N VAL A 274 0.68 -1.92 -16.05
CA VAL A 274 1.45 -3.04 -16.60
C VAL A 274 1.96 -3.88 -15.44
N ASP A 275 1.10 -4.76 -14.94
CA ASP A 275 1.58 -5.90 -14.15
C ASP A 275 2.49 -6.76 -15.03
N ARG A 276 3.38 -7.57 -14.42
CA ARG A 276 4.30 -8.45 -15.16
C ARG A 276 3.58 -9.30 -16.24
N PRO A 277 2.38 -9.87 -16.02
CA PRO A 277 1.61 -10.55 -17.06
C PRO A 277 1.24 -9.65 -18.25
N ASP A 278 0.90 -8.37 -18.00
CA ASP A 278 0.66 -7.37 -19.04
C ASP A 278 1.96 -6.93 -19.75
N SER A 279 3.10 -6.88 -19.04
CA SER A 279 4.43 -6.63 -19.63
C SER A 279 4.83 -7.76 -20.59
N LEU A 280 4.55 -9.00 -20.19
CA LEU A 280 4.74 -10.22 -20.97
C LEU A 280 3.78 -10.28 -22.17
N ALA A 281 2.51 -9.88 -22.01
CA ALA A 281 1.49 -9.90 -23.06
C ALA A 281 1.64 -8.76 -24.10
N ARG A 282 2.02 -7.55 -23.67
CA ARG A 282 2.10 -6.35 -24.52
C ARG A 282 3.50 -6.11 -25.11
N GLY A 283 4.55 -6.61 -24.46
CA GLY A 283 5.95 -6.23 -24.69
C GLY A 283 6.51 -6.45 -26.10
N TRP A 284 6.08 -7.51 -26.80
CA TRP A 284 6.56 -7.76 -28.16
C TRP A 284 5.89 -6.83 -29.18
N ARG A 285 4.57 -6.67 -29.11
CA ARG A 285 3.78 -5.96 -30.13
C ARG A 285 3.75 -4.45 -29.93
N ASP A 286 4.27 -3.97 -28.80
CA ASP A 286 4.30 -2.54 -28.50
C ASP A 286 5.26 -1.78 -29.45
N GLN A 287 4.68 -1.11 -30.43
CA GLN A 287 5.37 -0.20 -31.36
C GLN A 287 5.27 1.27 -30.91
N SER A 288 4.72 1.51 -29.72
CA SER A 288 4.65 2.85 -29.14
C SER A 288 6.04 3.47 -29.04
N ARG A 289 6.06 4.80 -28.91
CA ARG A 289 7.31 5.52 -28.68
C ARG A 289 8.06 4.98 -27.46
N TRP A 290 7.36 4.68 -26.37
CA TRP A 290 7.93 4.14 -25.15
C TRP A 290 8.42 2.71 -25.32
N GLY A 291 7.63 1.85 -25.96
CA GLY A 291 8.04 0.50 -26.34
C GLY A 291 9.31 0.50 -27.20
N ARG A 292 9.44 1.43 -28.14
CA ARG A 292 10.65 1.60 -28.95
C ARG A 292 11.86 2.04 -28.13
N ILE A 293 11.69 2.90 -27.12
CA ILE A 293 12.79 3.33 -26.25
C ILE A 293 13.21 2.18 -25.33
N VAL A 294 12.27 1.52 -24.67
CA VAL A 294 12.54 0.38 -23.80
C VAL A 294 13.26 -0.74 -24.57
N LYS A 295 12.78 -1.08 -25.78
CA LYS A 295 13.44 -2.03 -26.68
C LYS A 295 14.85 -1.59 -27.08
N THR A 296 15.13 -0.29 -27.19
CA THR A 296 16.49 0.22 -27.45
C THR A 296 17.40 0.06 -26.24
N TYR A 297 16.96 0.41 -25.04
CA TYR A 297 17.77 0.31 -23.81
C TYR A 297 17.96 -1.14 -23.34
N CYS A 298 17.01 -2.05 -23.60
CA CYS A 298 17.14 -3.49 -23.34
C CYS A 298 18.20 -4.19 -24.20
N LYS A 299 18.83 -3.48 -25.15
CA LYS A 299 19.97 -3.99 -25.93
C LYS A 299 21.30 -3.79 -25.22
N LEU A 300 21.34 -2.93 -24.20
CA LEU A 300 22.53 -2.71 -23.40
C LEU A 300 22.92 -4.00 -22.66
N GLY A 301 24.23 -4.21 -22.51
CA GLY A 301 24.74 -5.32 -21.71
C GLY A 301 24.64 -5.05 -20.20
N PRO A 302 24.87 -6.07 -19.35
CA PRO A 302 24.77 -5.96 -17.90
C PRO A 302 25.64 -4.83 -17.30
N LYS A 303 26.82 -4.58 -17.88
CA LYS A 303 27.75 -3.56 -17.40
C LYS A 303 27.23 -2.15 -17.66
N ASP A 304 26.78 -1.89 -18.88
CA ASP A 304 26.33 -0.57 -19.30
C ASP A 304 25.00 -0.22 -18.61
N LEU A 305 24.11 -1.20 -18.45
CA LEU A 305 22.84 -1.01 -17.76
C LEU A 305 23.04 -0.73 -16.26
N MET A 306 23.94 -1.45 -15.59
CA MET A 306 24.26 -1.19 -14.18
C MET A 306 24.88 0.21 -13.99
N HIS A 307 25.76 0.63 -14.90
CA HIS A 307 26.33 1.99 -14.85
C HIS A 307 25.25 3.06 -14.94
N LEU A 308 24.29 2.94 -15.86
CA LEU A 308 23.18 3.90 -15.97
C LEU A 308 22.28 3.88 -14.74
N PHE A 309 22.01 2.69 -14.20
CA PHE A 309 21.17 2.50 -13.01
C PHE A 309 21.80 3.11 -11.74
N GLU A 310 23.09 2.87 -11.48
CA GLU A 310 23.78 3.42 -10.30
C GLU A 310 23.90 4.95 -10.33
N ASN A 311 23.90 5.56 -11.52
CA ASN A 311 24.04 7.00 -11.69
C ASN A 311 22.71 7.73 -11.88
N ILE A 312 21.58 7.05 -11.72
CA ILE A 312 20.26 7.58 -12.04
C ILE A 312 19.86 8.80 -11.22
N TYR A 313 20.24 8.83 -9.94
CA TYR A 313 19.99 9.96 -9.03
C TYR A 313 21.09 11.03 -9.10
N SER A 314 22.26 10.68 -9.63
CA SER A 314 23.43 11.53 -9.68
C SER A 314 23.50 12.37 -10.96
N TYR A 315 22.94 11.88 -12.07
CA TYR A 315 23.05 12.52 -13.37
C TYR A 315 21.70 13.02 -13.91
N PRO A 316 21.64 14.25 -14.45
CA PRO A 316 20.46 14.71 -15.16
C PRO A 316 20.23 13.82 -16.39
N ARG A 317 18.95 13.62 -16.75
CA ARG A 317 18.52 12.76 -17.87
C ARG A 317 19.34 12.92 -19.16
N LYS A 318 19.62 14.17 -19.52
CA LYS A 318 20.43 14.50 -20.70
C LYS A 318 21.83 13.89 -20.68
N ARG A 319 22.43 13.85 -19.50
CA ARG A 319 23.73 13.22 -19.29
C ARG A 319 23.64 11.71 -19.41
N LEU A 320 22.60 11.07 -18.86
CA LEU A 320 22.37 9.62 -18.99
C LEU A 320 22.19 9.20 -20.47
N ILE A 321 21.38 9.96 -21.24
CA ILE A 321 21.20 9.72 -22.69
C ILE A 321 22.53 9.91 -23.44
N THR A 322 23.30 10.94 -23.07
CA THR A 322 24.61 11.22 -23.70
C THR A 322 25.64 10.14 -23.35
N GLU A 323 25.66 9.64 -22.12
CA GLU A 323 26.55 8.56 -21.68
C GLU A 323 26.19 7.23 -22.35
N ALA A 324 24.89 6.89 -22.45
CA ALA A 324 24.44 5.69 -23.18
C ALA A 324 24.92 5.69 -24.64
N ARG A 325 24.83 6.84 -25.33
CA ARG A 325 25.37 7.02 -26.69
C ARG A 325 26.88 6.94 -26.77
N SER A 326 27.57 7.47 -25.76
CA SER A 326 29.03 7.42 -25.70
C SER A 326 29.53 5.99 -25.50
N LEU A 327 28.78 5.16 -24.76
CA LEU A 327 29.10 3.75 -24.52
C LEU A 327 28.79 2.88 -25.74
N GLN A 328 27.65 3.12 -26.41
CA GLN A 328 27.18 2.35 -27.57
C GLN A 328 26.67 3.28 -28.70
N PRO A 329 27.56 3.80 -29.57
CA PRO A 329 27.17 4.77 -30.62
C PRO A 329 26.19 4.22 -31.67
N ASN A 330 26.18 2.91 -31.88
CA ASN A 330 25.37 2.23 -32.90
C ASN A 330 24.06 1.60 -32.36
N LEU A 331 23.75 1.83 -31.07
CA LEU A 331 22.65 1.18 -30.33
C LEU A 331 21.26 1.35 -30.97
N THR A 332 20.98 2.52 -31.56
CA THR A 332 19.68 2.82 -32.21
C THR A 332 19.47 2.08 -33.53
N PHE A 333 20.55 1.66 -34.17
CA PHE A 333 20.52 0.97 -35.44
C PHE A 333 20.41 -0.55 -35.28
N ASP A 334 20.56 -1.08 -34.05
CA ASP A 334 20.41 -2.50 -33.75
C ASP A 334 18.94 -2.86 -33.83
N GLN A 335 18.57 -3.96 -34.49
CA GLN A 335 17.18 -4.16 -34.89
C GLN A 335 16.39 -5.11 -34.00
N GLU A 336 17.03 -6.05 -33.30
CA GLU A 336 16.33 -7.04 -32.46
C GLU A 336 17.04 -7.24 -31.12
N SER A 337 16.27 -7.16 -30.04
CA SER A 337 16.74 -7.46 -28.68
C SER A 337 16.73 -8.97 -28.41
N ILE A 338 17.50 -9.39 -27.42
CA ILE A 338 17.54 -10.78 -26.95
C ILE A 338 16.17 -11.32 -26.52
N SER A 339 15.29 -10.47 -26.00
CA SER A 339 13.91 -10.84 -25.64
C SER A 339 13.13 -11.39 -26.83
N VAL A 340 13.18 -10.68 -27.97
CA VAL A 340 12.49 -11.05 -29.21
C VAL A 340 13.03 -12.40 -29.73
N SER A 341 14.35 -12.55 -29.78
CA SER A 341 14.97 -13.79 -30.25
C SER A 341 14.65 -14.99 -29.35
N THR A 342 14.63 -14.79 -28.02
CA THR A 342 14.36 -15.86 -27.04
C THR A 342 12.90 -16.31 -27.11
N GLN A 343 11.97 -15.35 -27.20
CA GLN A 343 10.53 -15.65 -27.28
C GLN A 343 10.20 -16.37 -28.59
N CYS A 344 10.85 -16.02 -29.71
CA CYS A 344 10.70 -16.76 -30.97
C CYS A 344 11.00 -18.26 -30.84
N VAL A 345 12.07 -18.62 -30.14
CA VAL A 345 12.46 -20.03 -29.96
C VAL A 345 11.51 -20.75 -29.02
N LEU A 346 10.99 -20.07 -27.99
CA LEU A 346 9.96 -20.62 -27.10
C LEU A 346 8.63 -20.86 -27.84
N ASP A 347 8.19 -19.92 -28.67
CA ASP A 347 7.00 -20.05 -29.53
C ASP A 347 7.14 -21.24 -30.50
N GLU A 348 8.32 -21.40 -31.11
CA GLU A 348 8.64 -22.54 -31.99
C GLU A 348 8.52 -23.88 -31.25
N ARG A 349 8.96 -23.95 -29.99
CA ARG A 349 8.87 -25.15 -29.15
C ARG A 349 7.47 -25.42 -28.65
N GLN A 350 6.67 -24.41 -28.36
CA GLN A 350 5.25 -24.61 -28.06
C GLN A 350 4.52 -25.22 -29.25
N TRP A 351 4.75 -24.69 -30.45
CA TRP A 351 4.11 -25.22 -31.66
C TRP A 351 4.56 -26.65 -31.99
N SER A 352 5.83 -26.97 -31.75
CA SER A 352 6.44 -28.24 -32.17
C SER A 352 6.34 -29.36 -31.13
N LEU A 353 6.45 -29.02 -29.83
CA LEU A 353 6.60 -29.97 -28.73
C LEU A 353 5.49 -29.82 -27.67
N ASN A 354 4.53 -28.91 -27.86
CA ASN A 354 3.45 -28.60 -26.92
C ASN A 354 3.97 -28.18 -25.53
N MET A 355 5.13 -27.53 -25.51
CA MET A 355 5.76 -26.98 -24.30
C MET A 355 5.24 -25.55 -24.04
N PRO A 356 5.22 -25.06 -22.80
CA PRO A 356 4.72 -23.72 -22.48
C PRO A 356 5.61 -22.62 -23.10
N THR A 357 4.99 -21.53 -23.59
CA THR A 357 5.66 -20.39 -24.23
C THR A 357 6.15 -19.31 -23.30
N LEU A 358 5.52 -19.19 -22.13
CA LEU A 358 5.71 -18.08 -21.21
C LEU A 358 5.83 -18.62 -19.79
N PRO A 359 6.70 -18.04 -18.95
CA PRO A 359 6.60 -18.21 -17.52
C PRO A 359 5.31 -17.52 -17.07
N LEU A 360 4.22 -18.28 -16.94
CA LEU A 360 3.21 -17.94 -15.95
C LEU A 360 3.94 -17.94 -14.60
N ASP A 361 3.64 -16.99 -13.69
CA ASP A 361 4.44 -16.71 -12.47
C ASP A 361 4.74 -17.93 -11.55
N GLY A 362 4.21 -19.12 -11.87
CA GLY A 362 4.48 -20.40 -11.23
C GLY A 362 5.21 -21.49 -12.04
N LEU A 363 5.63 -21.28 -13.31
CA LEU A 363 6.20 -22.34 -14.18
C LEU A 363 7.55 -21.95 -14.81
N GLY A 364 8.65 -22.33 -14.15
CA GLY A 364 10.01 -22.17 -14.68
C GLY A 364 10.49 -20.71 -14.71
N GLY A 365 11.64 -20.43 -14.11
CA GLY A 365 12.20 -19.09 -13.97
C GLY A 365 13.45 -19.13 -13.11
N VAL A 366 14.04 -17.97 -12.82
CA VAL A 366 15.24 -17.90 -11.97
C VAL A 366 14.91 -18.19 -10.50
N ILE A 367 13.73 -17.75 -10.03
CA ILE A 367 13.29 -17.83 -8.63
C ILE A 367 12.21 -18.89 -8.43
N ASP A 368 12.30 -19.63 -7.33
CA ASP A 368 11.42 -20.72 -6.95
C ASP A 368 10.44 -20.32 -5.85
N TRP A 369 9.19 -20.78 -5.98
CA TRP A 369 8.20 -20.78 -4.90
C TRP A 369 8.25 -22.17 -4.26
N ASP A 370 8.47 -22.27 -2.95
CA ASP A 370 8.63 -23.52 -2.19
C ASP A 370 7.42 -24.47 -2.32
N ASP A 371 7.35 -25.28 -3.37
CA ASP A 371 6.26 -26.25 -3.54
C ASP A 371 6.60 -27.43 -4.48
N GLU A 372 5.76 -28.46 -4.47
CA GLU A 372 5.79 -29.79 -5.16
C GLU A 372 6.03 -29.80 -6.70
N ARG A 373 6.40 -28.66 -7.30
CA ARG A 373 6.50 -28.41 -8.75
C ARG A 373 7.84 -28.78 -9.41
N ASP A 374 8.82 -29.29 -8.66
CA ASP A 374 10.10 -29.74 -9.20
C ASP A 374 9.96 -30.86 -10.25
N ALA A 375 8.89 -31.66 -10.17
CA ALA A 375 8.60 -32.74 -11.12
C ALA A 375 8.29 -32.24 -12.54
N GLU A 376 7.74 -31.03 -12.71
CA GLU A 376 7.47 -30.46 -14.04
C GLU A 376 8.71 -29.90 -14.69
N ARG A 377 9.70 -29.46 -13.90
CA ARG A 377 10.96 -28.89 -14.41
C ARG A 377 11.89 -29.93 -15.03
N VAL A 378 11.85 -31.16 -14.54
CA VAL A 378 12.59 -32.29 -15.16
C VAL A 378 12.17 -32.48 -16.62
N LYS A 379 10.94 -32.10 -16.99
CA LYS A 379 10.46 -32.15 -18.39
C LYS A 379 11.10 -31.08 -19.30
N PHE A 380 11.53 -29.93 -18.75
CA PHE A 380 12.09 -28.81 -19.53
C PHE A 380 13.60 -28.91 -19.82
N GLY A 381 14.31 -29.86 -19.18
CA GLY A 381 15.78 -29.97 -19.28
C GLY A 381 16.31 -30.85 -20.42
N SER A 382 15.45 -31.54 -21.18
CA SER A 382 15.87 -32.63 -22.10
C SER A 382 15.39 -32.50 -23.55
N ASP A 383 14.87 -31.34 -23.95
CA ASP A 383 14.20 -31.14 -25.25
C ASP A 383 15.04 -30.47 -26.34
N ALA A 384 16.33 -30.22 -26.10
CA ALA A 384 17.21 -29.58 -27.07
C ALA A 384 17.57 -30.52 -28.24
N SER A 385 17.18 -30.16 -29.47
CA SER A 385 17.73 -30.80 -30.68
C SER A 385 19.15 -30.26 -30.92
N LEU A 386 20.15 -31.11 -30.75
CA LEU A 386 21.57 -30.73 -30.87
C LEU A 386 21.94 -30.13 -32.24
N ASP A 387 21.17 -30.35 -33.30
CA ASP A 387 21.47 -29.90 -34.66
C ASP A 387 20.62 -28.70 -35.14
N GLY A 388 19.75 -28.15 -34.29
CA GLY A 388 18.84 -27.05 -34.65
C GLY A 388 17.88 -27.38 -35.79
N THR A 389 17.63 -28.68 -36.07
CA THR A 389 16.76 -29.08 -37.18
C THR A 389 15.28 -28.98 -36.83
N LEU A 390 14.51 -28.39 -37.75
CA LEU A 390 13.06 -28.28 -37.61
C LEU A 390 12.39 -29.67 -37.67
N PRO A 391 11.26 -29.88 -36.98
CA PRO A 391 10.48 -31.12 -37.08
C PRO A 391 10.16 -31.46 -38.54
N GLY A 392 10.21 -32.75 -38.90
CA GLY A 392 9.94 -33.22 -40.26
C GLY A 392 8.56 -32.76 -40.76
N GLY A 393 8.55 -31.93 -41.81
CA GLY A 393 7.32 -31.38 -42.42
C GLY A 393 7.16 -29.87 -42.29
N ALA A 394 7.95 -29.19 -41.44
CA ALA A 394 7.98 -27.74 -41.37
C ALA A 394 8.59 -27.13 -42.65
N ARG A 395 7.86 -26.21 -43.30
CA ARG A 395 8.31 -25.56 -44.53
C ARG A 395 8.99 -24.23 -44.16
N MET A 396 10.29 -24.10 -44.40
CA MET A 396 11.01 -22.83 -44.20
C MET A 396 10.39 -21.74 -45.08
N LEU A 397 9.84 -20.72 -44.43
CA LEU A 397 9.36 -19.50 -45.08
C LEU A 397 10.50 -18.49 -45.08
N ARG A 398 10.72 -17.84 -46.23
CA ARG A 398 11.55 -16.62 -46.25
C ARG A 398 10.69 -15.50 -45.70
N SER A 399 11.09 -14.92 -44.56
CA SER A 399 10.55 -13.66 -44.08
C SER A 399 10.71 -12.60 -45.19
N SER A 400 9.60 -12.24 -45.81
CA SER A 400 9.48 -11.07 -46.69
C SER A 400 8.67 -10.02 -45.95
N SER A 401 9.21 -9.52 -44.83
CA SER A 401 8.62 -8.39 -44.13
C SER A 401 9.32 -7.10 -44.57
N HIS A 402 8.56 -6.22 -45.22
CA HIS A 402 8.90 -4.82 -45.29
C HIS A 402 8.40 -4.17 -44.01
N TYR A 403 9.35 -3.61 -43.23
CA TYR A 403 9.20 -2.67 -42.11
C TYR A 403 9.37 -3.25 -40.69
N SER A 404 10.54 -2.98 -40.08
CA SER A 404 10.67 -2.73 -38.63
C SER A 404 11.24 -1.33 -38.45
N PRO A 405 10.63 -0.46 -37.61
CA PRO A 405 11.14 0.88 -37.40
C PRO A 405 12.50 0.85 -36.67
N ARG A 406 13.39 1.82 -36.98
CA ARG A 406 14.63 2.02 -36.21
C ARG A 406 14.28 2.34 -34.75
N GLY A 407 15.07 1.83 -33.80
CA GLY A 407 14.88 2.10 -32.37
C GLY A 407 14.97 3.60 -32.05
N ASP A 408 14.26 4.04 -31.02
CA ASP A 408 14.30 5.43 -30.51
C ASP A 408 15.20 5.46 -29.26
N ASP A 409 16.16 6.38 -29.17
CA ASP A 409 17.04 6.54 -27.99
C ASP A 409 16.52 7.57 -26.98
N GLY A 410 15.37 8.17 -27.27
CA GLY A 410 14.75 9.20 -26.44
C GLY A 410 15.27 10.62 -26.69
N SER A 411 16.10 10.88 -27.72
CA SER A 411 16.53 12.24 -28.12
C SER A 411 15.37 13.23 -28.25
N TYR A 412 14.32 12.83 -28.96
CA TYR A 412 13.16 13.66 -29.25
C TYR A 412 12.36 14.06 -28.00
N LEU A 413 12.65 13.48 -26.83
CA LEU A 413 12.01 13.89 -25.57
C LEU A 413 12.59 15.21 -25.04
N GLU A 414 13.76 15.64 -25.51
CA GLU A 414 14.36 16.93 -25.15
C GLU A 414 13.89 18.10 -26.02
N ASP A 415 13.57 17.86 -27.30
CA ASP A 415 13.23 18.93 -28.25
C ASP A 415 11.81 19.49 -28.07
N VAL A 416 10.90 18.72 -27.48
CA VAL A 416 9.50 19.12 -27.23
C VAL A 416 9.40 20.30 -26.24
N GLN A 417 10.33 20.42 -25.28
CA GLN A 417 10.36 21.56 -24.36
C GLN A 417 10.92 22.86 -24.98
N ARG A 418 11.61 22.78 -26.13
CA ARG A 418 12.18 23.96 -26.79
C ARG A 418 11.23 24.60 -27.81
N GLN A 419 10.35 23.82 -28.45
CA GLN A 419 9.42 24.36 -29.44
C GLN A 419 8.32 25.26 -28.85
N THR A 420 7.97 25.11 -27.56
CA THR A 420 6.96 25.97 -26.91
C THR A 420 7.48 27.29 -26.35
N ARG A 421 8.75 27.66 -26.57
CA ARG A 421 9.34 28.94 -26.12
C ARG A 421 9.77 29.89 -27.23
N MET A 422 9.68 29.51 -28.50
CA MET A 422 10.06 30.36 -29.62
C MET A 422 8.97 30.39 -30.68
N GLU A 423 7.88 31.11 -30.43
CA GLU A 423 7.08 31.68 -31.52
C GLU A 423 6.19 32.80 -30.97
N GLY A 424 6.82 33.93 -30.70
CA GLY A 424 6.17 35.21 -30.50
C GLY A 424 6.90 36.26 -31.33
N SER A 425 6.37 36.60 -32.51
CA SER A 425 6.35 37.96 -33.06
C SER A 425 5.74 37.96 -34.46
N TYR A 426 4.56 38.57 -34.62
CA TYR A 426 4.34 39.81 -35.39
C TYR A 426 2.87 39.95 -35.85
N GLN A 427 2.32 41.12 -35.49
CA GLN A 427 1.22 41.89 -36.12
C GLN A 427 -0.25 41.59 -35.78
N GLU A 428 -0.70 42.26 -34.70
CA GLU A 428 -1.91 43.14 -34.68
C GLU A 428 -1.72 44.35 -35.65
N PRO A 429 -2.68 45.31 -35.89
CA PRO A 429 -3.92 45.67 -35.12
C PRO A 429 -5.13 46.05 -36.01
N LEU A 430 -6.37 46.25 -35.51
CA LEU A 430 -7.03 47.53 -35.11
C LEU A 430 -8.56 47.24 -35.19
N TYR A 431 -9.52 47.76 -34.41
CA TYR A 431 -9.60 48.75 -33.35
C TYR A 431 -11.08 48.85 -32.86
N LYS A 432 -11.27 49.26 -31.59
CA LYS A 432 -12.36 50.14 -31.05
C LYS A 432 -13.78 49.54 -30.91
N ARG A 433 -14.60 49.88 -29.89
CA ARG A 433 -14.51 50.82 -28.75
C ARG A 433 -15.79 50.72 -27.89
N LEU A 434 -15.64 51.19 -26.64
CA LEU A 434 -16.55 52.04 -25.84
C LEU A 434 -17.87 51.47 -25.27
N ALA A 435 -17.88 51.30 -23.94
CA ALA A 435 -18.38 52.27 -22.94
C ALA A 435 -19.85 52.75 -22.94
N TYR A 436 -20.24 53.14 -21.72
CA TYR A 436 -21.47 53.79 -21.21
C TYR A 436 -22.54 52.81 -20.69
N ALA A 437 -23.27 53.05 -19.59
CA ALA A 437 -23.21 53.98 -18.46
C ALA A 437 -24.48 53.76 -17.60
N LEU A 438 -24.46 54.25 -16.35
CA LEU A 438 -25.59 54.85 -15.59
C LEU A 438 -26.77 53.92 -15.16
N THR A 439 -26.91 53.53 -13.88
CA THR A 439 -27.49 54.24 -12.69
C THR A 439 -28.99 53.98 -12.42
N SER A 440 -29.28 53.88 -11.12
CA SER A 440 -30.52 54.22 -10.37
C SER A 440 -31.31 53.00 -9.86
N LEU A 441 -31.25 52.66 -8.58
CA LEU A 441 -31.93 53.25 -7.40
C LEU A 441 -33.46 53.13 -7.42
N GLU A 442 -33.96 52.36 -6.46
CA GLU A 442 -35.18 52.53 -5.65
C GLU A 442 -36.51 52.90 -6.36
N LEU A 443 -37.44 51.94 -6.38
CA LEU A 443 -38.77 52.07 -5.75
C LEU A 443 -39.58 50.77 -5.91
N LEU A 444 -39.78 50.03 -4.81
CA LEU A 444 -41.11 49.64 -4.33
C LEU A 444 -41.03 48.96 -2.96
N LEU A 445 -41.17 49.83 -1.98
CA LEU A 445 -41.54 49.60 -0.60
C LEU A 445 -42.89 48.84 -0.50
N ALA A 446 -43.00 48.00 0.53
CA ALA A 446 -44.16 47.86 1.43
C ALA A 446 -45.48 47.25 0.93
N VAL A 447 -45.67 45.94 1.16
CA VAL A 447 -46.89 45.24 1.65
C VAL A 447 -46.40 43.90 2.25
N ALA A 448 -46.66 43.43 3.47
CA ALA A 448 -47.40 43.89 4.64
C ALA A 448 -46.81 43.19 5.89
N ILE A 449 -46.73 43.93 6.98
CA ILE A 449 -46.67 43.39 8.35
C ILE A 449 -48.12 43.18 8.82
N ALA A 450 -48.32 42.10 9.61
CA ALA A 450 -49.48 41.75 10.43
C ALA A 450 -50.71 41.17 9.70
N PRO A 451 -51.32 40.06 10.15
CA PRO A 451 -51.40 39.62 11.57
C PRO A 451 -51.23 38.11 11.84
N TYR A 452 -50.61 37.75 12.96
CA TYR A 452 -51.20 36.97 14.08
C TYR A 452 -50.12 36.34 14.97
N LEU A 453 -49.71 37.11 15.97
CA LEU A 453 -49.35 36.60 17.28
C LEU A 453 -50.64 36.17 18.00
N ALA A 454 -50.72 34.90 18.39
CA ALA A 454 -51.48 34.45 19.56
C ALA A 454 -51.02 33.04 19.95
N GLY A 455 -50.42 32.89 21.14
CA GLY A 455 -50.35 31.60 21.82
C GLY A 455 -48.98 31.12 22.31
N ILE A 456 -48.23 31.94 23.05
CA ILE A 456 -47.34 31.41 24.09
C ILE A 456 -48.17 31.36 25.38
N HIS A 457 -48.43 30.18 25.93
CA HIS A 457 -48.65 29.97 27.36
C HIS A 457 -48.43 28.48 27.75
N LEU A 458 -47.24 28.23 28.31
CA LEU A 458 -46.96 27.44 29.52
C LEU A 458 -47.74 26.13 29.82
N LEU A 459 -47.02 25.02 29.69
CA LEU A 459 -46.87 23.86 30.59
C LEU A 459 -48.08 23.06 31.12
N VAL A 460 -47.88 21.74 31.10
CA VAL A 460 -48.64 20.65 31.74
C VAL A 460 -49.93 20.28 31.01
N PHE A 461 -49.97 19.07 30.42
CA PHE A 461 -50.95 18.02 30.70
C PHE A 461 -50.85 16.92 29.62
N ILE A 462 -50.36 15.75 30.05
CA ILE A 462 -50.96 14.43 29.83
C ILE A 462 -51.27 14.00 28.37
N TYR A 463 -50.53 12.99 27.90
CA TYR A 463 -51.00 11.83 27.10
C TYR A 463 -49.88 10.79 27.17
N PHE A 464 -49.84 9.81 28.08
CA PHE A 464 -50.71 8.63 28.23
C PHE A 464 -50.96 7.84 26.92
N SER A 465 -50.50 6.57 26.96
CA SER A 465 -51.00 5.35 26.27
C SER A 465 -50.26 4.85 25.00
N ASN A 466 -49.12 4.14 25.17
CA ASN A 466 -48.84 2.66 25.03
C ASN A 466 -49.43 1.92 23.76
N PRO A 467 -48.87 0.81 23.12
CA PRO A 467 -48.63 -0.64 23.58
C PRO A 467 -47.47 -1.56 23.05
N GLN A 468 -47.34 -2.80 23.62
CA GLN A 468 -46.58 -4.04 23.22
C GLN A 468 -47.41 -5.18 22.51
N ALA A 469 -46.75 -6.11 21.75
CA ALA A 469 -46.85 -7.61 21.72
C ALA A 469 -46.75 -8.36 20.33
N LEU A 470 -45.94 -9.45 20.25
CA LEU A 470 -45.77 -10.49 19.19
C LEU A 470 -45.88 -11.89 19.88
N ALA A 471 -46.88 -12.76 19.58
CA ALA A 471 -46.81 -14.24 19.68
C ALA A 471 -48.10 -15.02 19.25
N LEU A 472 -47.90 -15.90 18.24
CA LEU A 472 -48.49 -17.25 18.01
C LEU A 472 -49.99 -17.45 17.66
N SER A 473 -50.25 -17.87 16.41
CA SER A 473 -50.88 -19.17 16.12
C SER A 473 -50.77 -19.59 14.64
N SER A 474 -50.22 -20.78 14.38
CA SER A 474 -50.59 -21.64 13.25
C SER A 474 -51.15 -22.97 13.79
N ILE A 475 -52.42 -22.95 14.19
CA ILE A 475 -53.36 -24.05 13.98
C ILE A 475 -54.58 -23.42 13.29
N PHE A 476 -55.09 -24.10 12.27
CA PHE A 476 -56.06 -23.64 11.26
C PHE A 476 -57.34 -22.95 11.78
N ALA A 477 -57.81 -21.96 10.99
CA ALA A 477 -59.14 -21.32 10.93
C ALA A 477 -59.49 -20.16 11.90
N THR A 478 -60.09 -19.09 11.31
CA THR A 478 -60.92 -17.98 11.85
C THR A 478 -60.29 -16.57 12.06
N PRO A 479 -61.09 -15.47 11.90
CA PRO A 479 -60.68 -14.24 11.21
C PRO A 479 -60.46 -12.99 12.09
N GLY A 480 -59.87 -11.93 11.52
CA GLY A 480 -59.88 -10.54 12.04
C GLY A 480 -58.52 -10.11 12.57
N VAL A 481 -57.77 -9.27 11.86
CA VAL A 481 -57.76 -7.79 11.99
C VAL A 481 -57.79 -7.37 13.47
N VAL A 482 -56.70 -6.76 13.99
CA VAL A 482 -56.62 -5.62 14.95
C VAL A 482 -55.24 -5.56 15.67
N ARG A 483 -54.58 -4.38 15.66
CA ARG A 483 -53.44 -3.91 16.53
C ARG A 483 -54.03 -3.21 17.80
N PRO A 484 -53.27 -2.49 18.66
CA PRO A 484 -52.50 -2.84 19.88
C PRO A 484 -53.18 -2.28 21.21
N SER A 485 -52.65 -2.49 22.45
CA SER A 485 -52.90 -1.80 23.79
C SER A 485 -53.14 -2.73 24.99
N ASP A 486 -52.62 -2.63 26.23
CA ASP A 486 -51.68 -1.81 27.03
C ASP A 486 -51.64 -2.42 28.46
N ALA A 487 -50.50 -2.53 29.16
CA ALA A 487 -50.46 -2.41 30.64
C ALA A 487 -49.02 -2.31 31.20
N GLU A 488 -48.84 -1.38 32.16
CA GLU A 488 -47.67 -1.15 33.01
C GLU A 488 -47.32 -2.36 33.91
N ALA A 489 -46.04 -2.39 34.32
CA ALA A 489 -45.43 -3.36 35.24
C ALA A 489 -46.07 -3.34 36.66
N PRO A 490 -45.96 -4.44 37.45
CA PRO A 490 -44.76 -4.60 38.29
C PRO A 490 -44.32 -6.07 38.51
N ASN A 491 -43.02 -6.26 38.70
CA ASN A 491 -42.41 -7.56 39.02
C ASN A 491 -42.75 -8.00 40.44
N GLY A 492 -43.45 -9.13 40.55
CA GLY A 492 -43.63 -9.89 41.79
C GLY A 492 -44.05 -11.32 41.47
N PHE A 493 -43.15 -12.28 41.71
CA PHE A 493 -43.50 -13.69 41.84
C PHE A 493 -43.51 -14.08 43.32
N ILE A 494 -44.52 -14.87 43.66
CA ILE A 494 -45.14 -15.12 44.96
C ILE A 494 -44.75 -16.51 45.50
N ARG A 495 -44.72 -16.67 46.84
CA ARG A 495 -45.42 -17.76 47.60
C ARG A 495 -45.31 -17.55 49.12
N THR A 496 -46.42 -17.17 49.80
CA THR A 496 -47.32 -17.98 50.68
C THR A 496 -46.68 -18.47 51.98
N SER A 497 -47.25 -18.44 53.19
CA SER A 497 -48.48 -17.91 53.81
C SER A 497 -48.48 -18.37 55.29
N ASN A 498 -48.83 -17.52 56.27
CA ASN A 498 -49.76 -17.77 57.39
C ASN A 498 -49.57 -16.81 58.60
N THR A 499 -50.67 -16.12 58.95
CA THR A 499 -51.24 -15.79 60.30
C THR A 499 -50.32 -15.28 61.42
N SER A 500 -50.62 -14.30 62.28
CA SER A 500 -51.77 -13.40 62.54
C SER A 500 -51.45 -12.64 63.86
N ILE A 501 -52.08 -11.46 64.06
CA ILE A 501 -52.52 -10.87 65.37
C ILE A 501 -51.53 -9.98 66.18
N ASP A 502 -51.96 -8.71 66.34
CA ASP A 502 -51.96 -7.77 67.50
C ASP A 502 -50.61 -7.32 68.13
N ASP A 503 -50.38 -6.12 68.69
CA ASP A 503 -51.22 -5.00 69.15
C ASP A 503 -50.37 -3.70 69.30
N ASP A 504 -51.06 -2.59 69.09
CA ASP A 504 -51.10 -1.25 69.73
C ASP A 504 -49.98 -0.55 70.55
N ASP A 505 -50.04 0.78 70.40
CA ASP A 505 -49.99 1.88 71.38
C ASP A 505 -48.71 2.58 71.91
N THR A 506 -48.52 3.80 71.38
CA THR A 506 -48.45 5.17 71.99
C THR A 506 -47.59 5.58 73.21
N ALA A 507 -47.11 6.83 73.11
CA ALA A 507 -46.58 7.79 74.13
C ALA A 507 -45.13 7.54 74.61
N SER A 508 -44.29 8.51 75.00
CA SER A 508 -44.17 9.98 74.95
C SER A 508 -42.74 10.31 75.48
N GLU A 509 -42.22 11.49 75.13
CA GLU A 509 -41.09 12.28 75.72
C GLU A 509 -40.14 11.64 76.76
N ASP A 510 -38.81 11.77 76.55
CA ASP A 510 -37.87 12.29 77.57
C ASP A 510 -36.43 12.45 77.01
N PRO A 511 -35.63 13.42 77.50
CA PRO A 511 -34.24 13.61 77.07
C PRO A 511 -33.20 13.30 78.16
N CYS A 512 -31.97 13.06 77.68
CA CYS A 512 -30.67 13.26 78.35
C CYS A 512 -30.09 12.17 79.27
N GLU A 513 -28.80 11.92 78.99
CA GLU A 513 -27.69 11.45 79.83
C GLU A 513 -27.48 9.94 80.05
N ASP A 514 -26.45 9.46 79.33
CA ASP A 514 -25.24 8.77 79.80
C ASP A 514 -25.39 7.55 80.73
N ASP A 515 -25.11 6.35 80.22
CA ASP A 515 -23.83 5.66 80.47
C ASP A 515 -23.68 4.35 79.66
N GLU A 516 -22.40 4.04 79.43
CA GLU A 516 -21.64 3.06 78.63
C GLU A 516 -22.17 1.62 78.37
N ASP A 517 -21.87 1.11 77.15
CA ASP A 517 -21.39 -0.26 76.83
C ASP A 517 -21.03 -0.41 75.32
N PRO A 518 -20.29 -1.45 74.88
CA PRO A 518 -18.83 -1.64 74.72
C PRO A 518 -18.29 -1.22 73.31
N PRO A 519 -16.97 -1.29 72.99
CA PRO A 519 -16.42 -0.63 71.80
C PRO A 519 -16.78 -1.38 70.50
N PRO A 520 -17.01 -0.68 69.37
CA PRO A 520 -17.33 -1.32 68.11
C PRO A 520 -16.08 -1.98 67.51
N GLN A 521 -16.23 -3.27 67.23
CA GLN A 521 -15.24 -4.20 66.69
C GLN A 521 -14.68 -3.75 65.33
N ASP A 522 -13.41 -4.09 65.12
CA ASP A 522 -12.61 -3.83 63.92
C ASP A 522 -13.30 -4.26 62.63
N ILE A 523 -13.46 -3.30 61.70
CA ILE A 523 -13.85 -3.55 60.32
C ILE A 523 -12.63 -4.13 59.58
N THR A 524 -12.64 -5.42 59.28
CA THR A 524 -11.56 -6.11 58.55
C THR A 524 -11.54 -5.73 57.06
N PHE A 525 -10.34 -5.59 56.47
CA PHE A 525 -10.06 -5.26 55.07
C PHE A 525 -10.87 -6.05 54.00
N ASP A 526 -11.37 -7.24 54.33
CA ASP A 526 -12.16 -8.06 53.39
C ASP A 526 -13.50 -7.42 52.97
N GLN A 527 -14.04 -6.46 53.73
CA GLN A 527 -15.29 -5.78 53.38
C GLN A 527 -15.13 -4.69 52.29
N MET A 528 -13.89 -4.32 51.91
CA MET A 528 -13.60 -3.34 50.84
C MET A 528 -13.58 -3.94 49.41
N ARG A 529 -14.01 -5.20 49.20
CA ARG A 529 -13.89 -5.92 47.90
C ARG A 529 -14.74 -5.41 46.73
N ARG A 530 -15.51 -4.33 46.85
CA ARG A 530 -16.13 -3.70 45.65
C ARG A 530 -15.09 -2.81 44.97
N ARG A 531 -14.56 -3.21 43.80
CA ARG A 531 -13.53 -2.47 43.04
C ARG A 531 -13.80 -0.97 42.87
N GLY A 532 -15.07 -0.54 42.78
CA GLY A 532 -15.44 0.87 42.71
C GLY A 532 -15.08 1.71 43.95
N LEU A 533 -14.68 1.07 45.06
CA LEU A 533 -14.25 1.70 46.30
C LEU A 533 -12.71 1.70 46.46
N LEU A 534 -11.96 1.10 45.53
CA LEU A 534 -10.50 1.12 45.57
C LEU A 534 -9.96 2.48 45.15
N PRO A 535 -8.88 2.97 45.78
CA PRO A 535 -8.22 4.21 45.38
C PRO A 535 -7.57 4.10 44.00
N THR A 536 -7.31 5.25 43.37
CA THR A 536 -6.38 5.38 42.24
C THR A 536 -4.96 5.52 42.78
N GLY A 537 -3.99 4.78 42.24
CA GLY A 537 -2.58 4.87 42.63
C GLY A 537 -1.82 6.02 41.95
N CYS A 538 -0.79 6.54 42.60
CA CYS A 538 0.14 7.52 42.05
C CYS A 538 1.58 7.15 42.47
N CYS A 539 2.45 6.86 41.51
CA CYS A 539 3.88 6.64 41.75
C CYS A 539 4.67 7.90 41.37
N TYR A 540 5.48 8.41 42.31
CA TYR A 540 6.33 9.58 42.12
C TYR A 540 7.52 9.54 43.09
N ASP A 541 8.72 9.84 42.59
CA ASP A 541 9.93 9.96 43.41
C ASP A 541 10.82 11.11 42.94
N ASP A 542 11.18 12.02 43.85
CA ASP A 542 12.02 13.17 43.57
C ASP A 542 13.41 12.79 43.06
N ARG A 543 13.92 11.59 43.39
CA ARG A 543 15.24 11.12 42.95
C ARG A 543 15.35 10.92 41.45
N MET A 544 14.22 10.69 40.76
CA MET A 544 14.18 10.65 39.29
C MET A 544 14.58 12.00 38.67
N LYS A 545 14.45 13.13 39.40
CA LYS A 545 14.91 14.47 38.96
C LYS A 545 16.43 14.59 38.86
N LEU A 546 17.18 13.66 39.47
CA LEU A 546 18.64 13.70 39.46
C LEU A 546 19.24 13.37 38.09
N HIS A 547 18.49 12.72 37.20
CA HIS A 547 18.87 12.61 35.78
C HIS A 547 18.89 14.02 35.16
N MET A 548 20.08 14.51 34.87
CA MET A 548 20.36 15.83 34.30
C MET A 548 21.45 15.71 33.25
N ASN A 549 21.43 16.62 32.28
CA ASN A 549 22.46 16.69 31.25
C ASN A 549 23.84 16.94 31.87
N ALA A 550 24.85 16.15 31.46
CA ALA A 550 26.24 16.33 31.86
C ALA A 550 26.89 17.61 31.30
N ASP A 551 26.31 18.23 30.26
CA ASP A 551 26.71 19.54 29.78
C ASP A 551 26.15 20.66 30.67
N PHE A 552 27.05 21.49 31.21
CA PHE A 552 26.73 22.63 32.08
C PHE A 552 26.98 23.97 31.36
N SER A 553 27.05 23.95 30.02
CA SER A 553 27.20 25.15 29.21
C SER A 553 25.99 26.09 29.37
N PRO A 554 26.16 27.41 29.14
CA PRO A 554 25.06 28.38 29.28
C PRO A 554 23.84 28.12 28.38
N ASN A 555 24.00 27.30 27.34
CA ASN A 555 22.97 26.92 26.37
C ASN A 555 22.50 25.46 26.53
N ALA A 556 22.78 24.78 27.65
CA ALA A 556 22.47 23.36 27.86
C ALA A 556 20.97 23.03 28.06
N HIS A 557 20.05 23.88 27.60
CA HIS A 557 18.61 23.62 27.76
C HIS A 557 18.19 22.49 26.79
N HIS A 558 17.91 21.32 27.36
CA HIS A 558 17.38 20.18 26.65
C HIS A 558 15.87 20.03 26.94
N PRO A 559 15.02 19.67 25.95
CA PRO A 559 13.56 19.58 26.15
C PRO A 559 13.17 18.58 27.24
N GLU A 560 13.84 17.43 27.33
CA GLU A 560 13.66 16.50 28.45
C GLU A 560 14.31 17.04 29.74
N ASP A 561 13.47 17.59 30.62
CA ASP A 561 13.84 18.40 31.79
C ASP A 561 13.28 17.79 33.12
N PRO A 562 14.04 17.76 34.22
CA PRO A 562 13.55 17.33 35.54
C PRO A 562 12.29 18.06 36.03
N ARG A 563 12.03 19.28 35.55
CA ARG A 563 10.83 20.07 35.85
C ARG A 563 9.55 19.43 35.34
N ARG A 564 9.59 18.55 34.33
CA ARG A 564 8.39 17.90 33.78
C ARG A 564 7.61 17.14 34.85
N ILE A 565 8.25 16.16 35.51
CA ILE A 565 7.61 15.40 36.59
C ILE A 565 7.31 16.28 37.82
N HIS A 566 8.11 17.33 38.05
CA HIS A 566 7.89 18.26 39.15
C HIS A 566 6.62 19.09 38.96
N GLU A 567 6.41 19.68 37.79
CA GLU A 567 5.24 20.51 37.50
C GLU A 567 3.95 19.68 37.43
N ILE A 568 3.99 18.44 36.92
CA ILE A 568 2.86 17.50 36.99
C ILE A 568 2.48 17.24 38.45
N PHE A 569 3.44 16.81 39.29
CA PHE A 569 3.14 16.47 40.68
C PHE A 569 2.71 17.71 41.50
N LYS A 570 3.26 18.88 41.19
CA LYS A 570 2.83 20.16 41.75
C LYS A 570 1.41 20.53 41.31
N ALA A 571 1.03 20.24 40.07
CA ALA A 571 -0.34 20.43 39.60
C ALA A 571 -1.31 19.47 40.32
N PHE A 572 -0.93 18.21 40.53
CA PHE A 572 -1.72 17.27 41.34
C PHE A 572 -1.93 17.78 42.77
N LYS A 573 -0.89 18.32 43.42
CA LYS A 573 -1.00 18.95 44.74
C LYS A 573 -1.93 20.17 44.71
N LYS A 574 -1.77 21.04 43.72
CA LYS A 574 -2.54 22.29 43.59
C LYS A 574 -4.04 22.04 43.41
N VAL A 575 -4.40 21.00 42.64
CA VAL A 575 -5.79 20.61 42.38
C VAL A 575 -6.37 19.75 43.52
N GLY A 576 -5.52 19.27 44.44
CA GLY A 576 -5.94 18.46 45.58
C GLY A 576 -6.15 16.98 45.27
N LEU A 577 -5.50 16.46 44.23
CA LEU A 577 -5.59 15.04 43.86
C LEU A 577 -4.71 14.14 44.74
N VAL A 578 -3.64 14.70 45.32
CA VAL A 578 -2.75 14.01 46.26
C VAL A 578 -2.82 14.66 47.64
N TYR A 579 -2.71 13.84 48.68
CA TYR A 579 -2.72 14.32 50.06
C TYR A 579 -1.38 15.00 50.41
N THR A 580 -1.46 16.17 51.07
CA THR A 580 -0.28 16.99 51.45
C THR A 580 -0.16 17.23 52.96
N GLY A 581 -1.03 16.62 53.77
CA GLY A 581 -0.97 16.73 55.23
C GLY A 581 -0.04 15.69 55.89
N PRO A 582 -0.11 15.52 57.22
CA PRO A 582 0.73 14.59 57.97
C PRO A 582 0.49 13.12 57.58
N GLU A 583 1.55 12.36 57.28
CA GLU A 583 1.45 10.93 56.89
C GLU A 583 0.71 10.07 57.92
N ALA A 584 0.70 10.45 59.20
CA ALA A 584 -0.03 9.77 60.27
C ALA A 584 -1.57 9.76 60.06
N GLU A 585 -2.11 10.74 59.34
CA GLU A 585 -3.56 10.81 59.05
C GLU A 585 -3.95 10.02 57.79
N LEU A 586 -2.99 9.71 56.92
CA LEU A 586 -3.25 9.05 55.64
C LEU A 586 -3.95 7.68 55.80
N PRO A 587 -3.56 6.79 56.74
CA PRO A 587 -4.27 5.53 56.95
C PRO A 587 -5.73 5.70 57.37
N ARG A 588 -6.02 6.74 58.17
CA ARG A 588 -7.39 7.07 58.60
C ARG A 588 -8.20 7.58 57.43
N ILE A 589 -7.67 8.53 56.66
CA ILE A 589 -8.34 9.11 55.47
C ILE A 589 -8.63 8.03 54.43
N MET A 590 -7.70 7.10 54.22
CA MET A 590 -7.87 6.01 53.26
C MET A 590 -8.91 4.97 53.73
N ARG A 591 -9.14 4.83 55.05
CA ARG A 591 -10.22 4.02 55.60
C ARG A 591 -11.58 4.69 55.45
N GLU A 592 -11.66 5.99 55.70
CA GLU A 592 -12.92 6.75 55.68
C GLU A 592 -13.36 7.15 54.26
N CYS A 593 -12.43 7.61 53.42
CA CYS A 593 -12.69 8.14 52.08
C CYS A 593 -11.59 7.71 51.07
N PRO A 594 -11.50 6.41 50.70
CA PRO A 594 -10.41 5.88 49.88
C PRO A 594 -10.28 6.55 48.50
N THR A 595 -11.36 7.06 47.92
CA THR A 595 -11.35 7.67 46.58
C THR A 595 -11.04 9.16 46.57
N ARG A 596 -10.85 9.79 47.74
CA ARG A 596 -10.65 11.25 47.85
C ARG A 596 -9.29 11.72 47.32
N TYR A 597 -8.25 10.90 47.51
CA TYR A 597 -6.88 11.20 47.09
C TYR A 597 -6.28 9.99 46.40
N MET A 598 -5.31 10.23 45.52
CA MET A 598 -4.53 9.14 44.95
C MET A 598 -3.64 8.49 46.02
N TRP A 599 -3.64 7.16 46.05
CA TRP A 599 -2.81 6.34 46.91
C TRP A 599 -1.35 6.38 46.45
N ARG A 600 -0.42 6.68 47.36
CA ARG A 600 1.00 6.76 47.02
C ARG A 600 1.60 5.37 46.84
N ILE A 601 2.08 5.10 45.63
CA ILE A 601 2.87 3.89 45.32
C ILE A 601 4.35 4.28 45.41
N PRO A 602 5.16 3.63 46.27
CA PRO A 602 6.57 3.93 46.37
C PRO A 602 7.33 3.41 45.15
N ALA A 603 8.16 4.25 44.53
CA ALA A 603 9.10 3.79 43.51
C ALA A 603 10.24 3.01 44.17
N ARG A 604 10.69 1.96 43.50
CA ARG A 604 11.91 1.21 43.86
C ARG A 604 12.83 1.11 42.66
N ALA A 605 14.08 0.71 42.89
CA ALA A 605 14.96 0.33 41.79
C ALA A 605 14.49 -1.01 41.19
N ALA A 606 14.39 -1.08 39.87
CA ALA A 606 14.24 -2.34 39.15
C ALA A 606 15.50 -3.20 39.33
N THR A 607 15.35 -4.52 39.45
CA THR A 607 16.50 -5.42 39.50
C THR A 607 17.03 -5.70 38.09
N ARG A 608 18.26 -6.20 38.01
CA ARG A 608 18.86 -6.60 36.74
C ARG A 608 18.01 -7.66 36.04
N GLU A 609 17.52 -8.64 36.79
CA GLU A 609 16.70 -9.74 36.27
C GLU A 609 15.41 -9.22 35.65
N GLU A 610 14.75 -8.25 36.30
CA GLU A 610 13.53 -7.62 35.78
C GLU A 610 13.80 -6.85 34.49
N ILE A 611 14.86 -6.03 34.43
CA ILE A 611 15.21 -5.28 33.22
C ILE A 611 15.52 -6.24 32.06
N CYS A 612 16.25 -7.32 32.33
CA CYS A 612 16.63 -8.30 31.32
C CYS A 612 15.46 -9.16 30.79
N LEU A 613 14.23 -8.99 31.29
CA LEU A 613 13.04 -9.60 30.67
C LEU A 613 12.64 -8.93 29.36
N ALA A 614 13.04 -7.67 29.16
CA ALA A 614 12.77 -6.91 27.94
C ALA A 614 14.04 -6.42 27.23
N HIS A 615 15.17 -6.36 27.94
CA HIS A 615 16.44 -5.85 27.42
C HIS A 615 17.53 -6.92 27.37
N HIS A 616 18.44 -6.80 26.41
CA HIS A 616 19.63 -7.61 26.34
C HIS A 616 20.55 -7.33 27.53
N PRO A 617 21.21 -8.35 28.13
CA PRO A 617 22.12 -8.17 29.26
C PRO A 617 23.23 -7.14 29.04
N ASP A 618 23.73 -7.01 27.80
CA ASP A 618 24.78 -6.04 27.47
C ASP A 618 24.29 -4.60 27.50
N HIS A 619 23.02 -4.37 27.13
CA HIS A 619 22.40 -3.05 27.22
C HIS A 619 22.27 -2.59 28.68
N PHE A 620 21.83 -3.49 29.57
CA PHE A 620 21.84 -3.21 31.01
C PHE A 620 23.26 -2.85 31.50
N SER A 621 24.26 -3.62 31.10
CA SER A 621 25.66 -3.37 31.48
C SER A 621 26.18 -2.04 30.95
N TRP A 622 25.75 -1.61 29.77
CA TRP A 622 26.09 -0.28 29.23
C TRP A 622 25.49 0.84 30.09
N VAL A 623 24.20 0.76 30.45
CA VAL A 623 23.55 1.77 31.29
C VAL A 623 24.15 1.78 32.70
N GLU A 624 24.45 0.62 33.28
CA GLU A 624 25.14 0.51 34.59
C GLU A 624 26.51 1.21 34.56
N ASN A 625 27.23 1.10 33.44
CA ASN A 625 28.56 1.68 33.32
C ASN A 625 28.54 3.22 33.37
N LEU A 626 27.42 3.88 33.08
CA LEU A 626 27.29 5.34 33.17
C LEU A 626 27.59 5.89 34.57
N ASP A 627 27.36 5.11 35.62
CA ASP A 627 27.65 5.47 37.02
C ASP A 627 29.17 5.44 37.33
N LYS A 628 29.95 4.71 36.52
CA LYS A 628 31.39 4.48 36.72
C LYS A 628 32.27 5.41 35.86
N ILE A 629 31.70 6.05 34.84
CA ILE A 629 32.40 6.91 33.87
C ILE A 629 32.60 8.32 34.45
N SER A 630 33.71 8.99 34.09
CA SER A 630 34.00 10.34 34.57
C SER A 630 33.06 11.39 33.95
N SER A 631 32.84 12.52 34.65
CA SER A 631 31.98 13.60 34.12
C SER A 631 32.47 14.19 32.79
N ALA A 632 33.77 14.10 32.49
CA ALA A 632 34.33 14.57 31.22
C ALA A 632 33.95 13.64 30.06
N GLU A 633 34.03 12.33 30.29
CA GLU A 633 33.62 11.30 29.33
C GLU A 633 32.10 11.30 29.14
N LEU A 634 31.30 11.50 30.20
CA LEU A 634 29.84 11.64 30.08
C LEU A 634 29.44 12.82 29.18
N ARG A 635 30.16 13.95 29.23
CA ARG A 635 29.93 15.09 28.32
C ARG A 635 30.25 14.77 26.87
N GLU A 636 31.31 13.99 26.64
CA GLU A 636 31.66 13.51 25.31
C GLU A 636 30.58 12.56 24.78
N LEU A 637 30.13 11.63 25.62
CA LEU A 637 29.07 10.68 25.29
C LEU A 637 27.76 11.40 24.96
N THR A 638 27.34 12.37 25.78
CA THR A 638 26.19 13.23 25.47
C THR A 638 26.37 13.92 24.12
N ARG A 639 27.52 14.55 23.85
CA ARG A 639 27.73 15.22 22.56
C ARG A 639 27.65 14.29 21.34
N GLN A 640 27.98 13.00 21.52
CA GLN A 640 27.88 12.00 20.46
C GLN A 640 26.45 11.50 20.27
N TYR A 641 25.74 11.21 21.36
CA TYR A 641 24.41 10.59 21.34
C TYR A 641 23.26 11.59 21.21
N ASP A 642 23.47 12.88 21.52
CA ASP A 642 22.46 13.94 21.37
C ASP A 642 22.32 14.39 19.89
N GLN A 643 23.13 13.83 18.99
CA GLN A 643 23.05 14.09 17.55
C GLN A 643 22.25 13.00 16.83
N GLY A 644 21.53 13.39 15.77
CA GLY A 644 20.92 12.43 14.85
C GLY A 644 19.74 11.67 15.45
N ARG A 645 19.72 10.36 15.25
CA ARG A 645 18.57 9.49 15.56
C ARG A 645 18.57 9.02 17.01
N GLU A 646 19.75 8.88 17.59
CA GLU A 646 19.98 8.41 18.95
C GLU A 646 19.29 9.34 19.96
N SER A 647 19.39 10.66 19.76
CA SER A 647 18.71 11.71 20.53
C SER A 647 18.70 11.41 22.04
N LEU A 648 19.88 11.32 22.63
CA LEU A 648 20.06 10.92 24.03
C LEU A 648 21.13 11.77 24.71
N TYR A 649 20.80 12.32 25.87
CA TYR A 649 21.79 12.88 26.79
C TYR A 649 22.00 11.96 27.99
N VAL A 650 23.21 11.98 28.53
CA VAL A 650 23.58 11.24 29.75
C VAL A 650 24.05 12.16 30.86
N GLY A 651 24.09 11.61 32.07
CA GLY A 651 24.53 12.26 33.30
C GLY A 651 24.82 11.25 34.40
N SER A 652 25.54 11.66 35.44
CA SER A 652 26.05 10.74 36.48
C SER A 652 24.96 9.97 37.23
N MET A 653 23.77 10.54 37.37
CA MET A 653 22.64 9.90 38.05
C MET A 653 21.63 9.25 37.09
N SER A 654 21.97 9.11 35.80
CA SER A 654 21.04 8.57 34.79
C SER A 654 20.72 7.10 35.05
N TYR A 655 21.72 6.29 35.41
CA TYR A 655 21.51 4.89 35.77
C TYR A 655 20.54 4.72 36.94
N GLN A 656 20.78 5.42 38.05
CA GLN A 656 19.93 5.34 39.24
C GLN A 656 18.50 5.84 38.96
N ALA A 657 18.35 6.92 38.21
CA ALA A 657 17.04 7.42 37.80
C ALA A 657 16.32 6.43 36.87
N ALA A 658 17.02 5.82 35.91
CA ALA A 658 16.44 4.83 35.00
C ALA A 658 15.93 3.58 35.75
N LEU A 659 16.68 3.09 36.75
CA LEU A 659 16.21 1.99 37.60
C LEU A 659 14.96 2.36 38.40
N LEU A 660 14.90 3.59 38.93
CA LEU A 660 13.72 4.08 39.65
C LEU A 660 12.51 4.27 38.73
N SER A 661 12.73 4.75 37.50
CA SER A 661 11.68 4.92 36.49
C SER A 661 11.05 3.57 36.14
N ALA A 662 11.89 2.59 35.76
CA ALA A 662 11.44 1.25 35.44
C ALA A 662 10.77 0.57 36.64
N GLY A 663 11.36 0.65 37.83
CA GLY A 663 10.77 0.07 39.04
C GLY A 663 9.48 0.77 39.48
N GLY A 664 9.33 2.06 39.22
CA GLY A 664 8.07 2.80 39.40
C GLY A 664 6.96 2.31 38.47
N ALA A 665 7.28 2.04 37.21
CA ALA A 665 6.35 1.43 36.26
C ALA A 665 5.95 0.00 36.69
N ILE A 666 6.92 -0.82 37.11
CA ILE A 666 6.69 -2.17 37.63
C ILE A 666 5.71 -2.10 38.81
N GLU A 667 6.01 -1.32 39.85
CA GLU A 667 5.16 -1.25 41.04
C GLU A 667 3.76 -0.71 40.72
N THR A 668 3.65 0.26 39.82
CA THR A 668 2.37 0.78 39.34
C THR A 668 1.52 -0.33 38.72
N CYS A 669 2.08 -1.08 37.76
CA CYS A 669 1.37 -2.19 37.11
C CYS A 669 1.04 -3.32 38.10
N LYS A 670 1.98 -3.73 38.97
CA LYS A 670 1.75 -4.79 39.96
C LYS A 670 0.61 -4.45 40.91
N ASN A 671 0.53 -3.21 41.40
CA ASN A 671 -0.54 -2.78 42.30
C ASN A 671 -1.93 -2.80 41.62
N VAL A 672 -1.98 -2.47 40.33
CA VAL A 672 -3.22 -2.55 39.53
C VAL A 672 -3.62 -4.01 39.25
N VAL A 673 -2.67 -4.84 38.81
CA VAL A 673 -2.92 -6.27 38.49
C VAL A 673 -3.41 -7.03 39.71
N THR A 674 -2.77 -6.83 40.87
CA THR A 674 -3.14 -7.47 42.15
C THR A 674 -4.40 -6.88 42.79
N GLY A 675 -4.94 -5.78 42.25
CA GLY A 675 -6.15 -5.14 42.76
C GLY A 675 -5.97 -4.40 44.09
N GLN A 676 -4.74 -3.99 44.44
CA GLN A 676 -4.49 -3.09 45.57
C GLN A 676 -5.02 -1.69 45.30
N VAL A 677 -4.99 -1.28 44.03
CA VAL A 677 -5.61 -0.04 43.52
C VAL A 677 -6.49 -0.38 42.32
N LYS A 678 -7.47 0.47 42.01
CA LYS A 678 -8.34 0.28 40.84
C LYS A 678 -7.56 0.43 39.53
N ASN A 679 -6.80 1.51 39.46
CA ASN A 679 -5.98 1.99 38.35
C ASN A 679 -4.88 2.89 38.93
N ALA A 680 -3.87 3.28 38.15
CA ALA A 680 -2.78 4.09 38.68
C ALA A 680 -2.06 4.94 37.63
N PHE A 681 -1.33 5.96 38.09
CA PHE A 681 -0.48 6.83 37.28
C PHE A 681 0.96 6.88 37.84
N ALA A 682 1.92 6.40 37.06
CA ALA A 682 3.36 6.56 37.28
C ALA A 682 3.87 7.88 36.66
N VAL A 683 4.17 8.86 37.51
CA VAL A 683 4.83 10.12 37.11
C VAL A 683 6.34 9.90 37.19
N ILE A 684 6.89 9.29 36.14
CA ILE A 684 8.25 8.75 36.09
C ILE A 684 9.13 9.44 35.06
N ARG A 685 10.46 9.39 35.26
CA ARG A 685 11.47 9.79 34.29
C ARG A 685 12.81 9.09 34.59
N PRO A 686 13.67 8.80 33.61
CA PRO A 686 13.53 9.05 32.16
C PRO A 686 12.37 8.25 31.52
N PRO A 687 11.87 8.68 30.33
CA PRO A 687 10.88 7.93 29.56
C PRO A 687 11.46 6.58 29.08
N GLY A 688 10.62 5.76 28.44
CA GLY A 688 10.97 4.39 28.07
C GLY A 688 10.69 3.96 26.63
N HIS A 689 9.63 4.46 25.98
CA HIS A 689 9.05 3.79 24.80
C HIS A 689 9.97 3.67 23.56
N HIS A 690 11.02 4.48 23.44
CA HIS A 690 12.01 4.41 22.36
C HIS A 690 13.17 3.44 22.62
N ALA A 691 13.42 3.06 23.87
CA ALA A 691 14.53 2.17 24.20
C ALA A 691 14.28 0.80 23.56
N GLU A 692 15.15 0.42 22.63
CA GLU A 692 15.14 -0.86 21.93
C GLU A 692 15.58 -1.98 22.87
N PHE A 693 15.47 -3.23 22.43
CA PHE A 693 15.90 -4.37 23.24
C PHE A 693 17.41 -4.33 23.56
N ASP A 694 18.25 -3.70 22.74
CA ASP A 694 19.71 -3.68 22.87
C ASP A 694 20.34 -2.28 22.85
N ALA A 695 19.54 -1.20 22.77
CA ALA A 695 20.07 0.15 22.65
C ALA A 695 19.17 1.24 23.29
N PRO A 696 19.76 2.32 23.85
CA PRO A 696 19.02 3.50 24.29
C PRO A 696 18.72 4.42 23.10
N MET A 697 17.59 5.11 23.12
CA MET A 697 17.20 6.05 22.06
C MET A 697 16.12 7.02 22.57
N GLY A 698 16.04 8.24 22.02
CA GLY A 698 14.90 9.15 22.22
C GLY A 698 14.66 9.47 23.69
N PHE A 699 15.72 9.85 24.40
CA PHE A 699 15.74 10.11 25.85
C PHE A 699 15.46 8.88 26.74
N CYS A 700 15.27 7.69 26.16
CA CYS A 700 14.91 6.47 26.87
C CYS A 700 16.14 5.57 27.11
N PHE A 701 16.32 5.14 28.36
CA PHE A 701 17.41 4.23 28.75
C PHE A 701 16.93 2.79 28.84
N PHE A 702 15.86 2.56 29.60
CA PHE A 702 15.17 1.28 29.68
C PHE A 702 13.73 1.48 29.27
N ASN A 703 13.17 0.50 28.57
CA ASN A 703 11.77 0.53 28.18
C ASN A 703 10.89 0.14 29.38
N ASN A 704 10.43 1.16 30.11
CA ASN A 704 9.73 1.04 31.39
C ASN A 704 8.47 0.16 31.27
N VAL A 705 7.68 0.36 30.20
CA VAL A 705 6.40 -0.35 30.00
C VAL A 705 6.60 -1.83 29.67
N PRO A 706 7.41 -2.22 28.65
CA PRO A 706 7.73 -3.62 28.39
C PRO A 706 8.31 -4.37 29.58
N VAL A 707 9.22 -3.75 30.34
CA VAL A 707 9.74 -4.36 31.58
C VAL A 707 8.60 -4.63 32.57
N ALA A 708 7.76 -3.62 32.84
CA ALA A 708 6.64 -3.77 33.77
C ALA A 708 5.63 -4.84 33.32
N VAL A 709 5.34 -4.91 32.02
CA VAL A 709 4.44 -5.91 31.43
C VAL A 709 5.02 -7.32 31.57
N ARG A 710 6.29 -7.52 31.23
CA ARG A 710 6.95 -8.83 31.38
C ARG A 710 7.00 -9.30 32.83
N VAL A 711 7.31 -8.40 33.77
CA VAL A 711 7.26 -8.72 35.20
C VAL A 711 5.85 -9.12 35.63
N CYS A 712 4.80 -8.42 35.18
CA CYS A 712 3.43 -8.77 35.53
C CYS A 712 2.98 -10.11 34.92
N GLN A 713 3.35 -10.40 33.67
CA GLN A 713 3.07 -11.69 33.02
C GLN A 713 3.81 -12.85 33.71
N GLN A 714 5.04 -12.63 34.17
CA GLN A 714 5.83 -13.63 34.87
C GLN A 714 5.33 -13.87 36.31
N ASP A 715 5.05 -12.80 37.06
CA ASP A 715 4.65 -12.90 38.47
C ASP A 715 3.18 -13.29 38.64
N TYR A 716 2.32 -12.94 37.67
CA TYR A 716 0.86 -13.11 37.75
C TYR A 716 0.24 -13.72 36.47
N PRO A 717 0.74 -14.87 35.98
CA PRO A 717 0.31 -15.45 34.69
C PRO A 717 -1.18 -15.79 34.64
N ASP A 718 -1.80 -16.08 35.79
CA ASP A 718 -3.21 -16.48 35.88
C ASP A 718 -4.20 -15.30 35.74
N ILE A 719 -3.74 -14.07 35.98
CA ILE A 719 -4.60 -12.87 36.02
C ILE A 719 -4.10 -11.71 35.16
N CYS A 720 -2.94 -11.85 34.51
CA CYS A 720 -2.32 -10.87 33.63
C CYS A 720 -1.59 -11.57 32.49
N ARG A 721 -2.34 -12.17 31.56
CA ARG A 721 -1.76 -12.84 30.38
C ARG A 721 -1.75 -11.91 29.19
N LYS A 722 -2.91 -11.38 28.81
CA LYS A 722 -3.09 -10.49 27.66
C LYS A 722 -2.99 -9.03 28.10
N VAL A 723 -2.09 -8.26 27.50
CA VAL A 723 -1.89 -6.86 27.85
C VAL A 723 -2.11 -5.98 26.62
N LEU A 724 -2.89 -4.93 26.76
CA LEU A 724 -2.97 -3.85 25.78
C LEU A 724 -2.00 -2.76 26.20
N ILE A 725 -1.06 -2.41 25.34
CA ILE A 725 -0.26 -1.20 25.46
C ILE A 725 -0.79 -0.19 24.44
N LEU A 726 -1.40 0.88 24.92
CA LEU A 726 -1.75 2.03 24.08
C LEU A 726 -0.68 3.10 24.23
N ASP A 727 -0.05 3.47 23.13
CA ASP A 727 0.86 4.61 23.06
C ASP A 727 0.19 5.78 22.32
N TRP A 728 -0.01 6.89 23.04
CA TRP A 728 -0.52 8.14 22.47
C TRP A 728 0.51 9.26 22.48
N ASP A 729 1.76 8.95 22.81
CA ASP A 729 2.88 9.87 22.57
C ASP A 729 2.92 10.22 21.07
N VAL A 730 3.28 11.45 20.75
CA VAL A 730 3.28 11.90 19.35
C VAL A 730 4.31 11.14 18.50
N HIS A 731 5.32 10.56 19.14
CA HIS A 731 6.34 9.75 18.50
C HIS A 731 5.98 8.26 18.54
N HIS A 732 6.41 7.53 17.52
CA HIS A 732 6.29 6.07 17.51
C HIS A 732 7.19 5.45 18.59
N GLY A 733 6.61 4.73 19.54
CA GLY A 733 7.34 3.88 20.50
C GLY A 733 7.95 2.64 19.83
N ASN A 734 8.96 2.84 18.97
CA ASN A 734 9.66 1.80 18.22
C ASN A 734 10.18 0.66 19.11
N GLY A 735 10.73 0.99 20.28
CA GLY A 735 11.23 -0.02 21.22
C GLY A 735 10.11 -0.91 21.76
N VAL A 736 8.94 -0.36 22.08
CA VAL A 736 7.79 -1.15 22.54
C VAL A 736 7.31 -2.10 21.44
N GLN A 737 7.15 -1.57 20.22
CA GLN A 737 6.77 -2.36 19.05
C GLN A 737 7.74 -3.53 18.84
N ASN A 738 9.05 -3.25 18.80
CA ASN A 738 10.05 -4.25 18.44
C ASN A 738 10.21 -5.34 19.51
N ILE A 739 10.10 -5.00 20.80
CA ILE A 739 10.18 -5.97 21.91
C ILE A 739 9.00 -6.97 21.87
N PHE A 740 7.83 -6.54 21.40
CA PHE A 740 6.61 -7.38 21.37
C PHE A 740 6.15 -7.78 19.97
N TYR A 741 6.95 -7.53 18.92
CA TYR A 741 6.51 -7.66 17.52
C TYR A 741 6.03 -9.08 17.14
N GLN A 742 6.54 -10.09 17.85
CA GLN A 742 6.20 -11.50 17.68
C GLN A 742 5.27 -12.06 18.77
N ASP A 743 4.82 -11.24 19.73
CA ASP A 743 4.10 -11.72 20.91
C ASP A 743 2.57 -11.65 20.72
N PRO A 744 1.85 -12.79 20.68
CA PRO A 744 0.39 -12.80 20.55
C PRO A 744 -0.35 -12.23 21.77
N ASN A 745 0.30 -12.18 22.94
CA ASN A 745 -0.31 -11.81 24.21
C ASN A 745 -0.14 -10.32 24.53
N VAL A 746 0.59 -9.56 23.73
CA VAL A 746 0.73 -8.12 23.91
C VAL A 746 0.23 -7.42 22.65
N LEU A 747 -0.87 -6.70 22.79
CA LEU A 747 -1.40 -5.84 21.73
C LEU A 747 -0.80 -4.45 21.90
N TYR A 748 0.00 -4.02 20.93
CA TYR A 748 0.52 -2.66 20.87
C TYR A 748 -0.27 -1.83 19.85
N ILE A 749 -0.77 -0.68 20.30
CA ILE A 749 -1.45 0.30 19.45
C ILE A 749 -0.80 1.65 19.65
N SER A 750 -0.30 2.27 18.58
CA SER A 750 0.36 3.58 18.63
C SER A 750 -0.31 4.59 17.71
N LEU A 751 -0.58 5.79 18.22
CA LEU A 751 -1.04 6.94 17.45
C LEU A 751 0.06 8.00 17.41
N HIS A 752 0.73 8.17 16.27
CA HIS A 752 1.93 9.00 16.18
C HIS A 752 2.00 9.76 14.85
N VAL A 753 2.76 10.85 14.82
CA VAL A 753 3.09 11.53 13.56
C VAL A 753 4.15 10.70 12.83
N TYR A 754 3.88 10.35 11.58
CA TYR A 754 4.77 9.47 10.80
C TYR A 754 5.39 10.18 9.59
N GLN A 755 4.61 10.96 8.83
CA GLN A 755 5.08 11.64 7.61
C GLN A 755 5.88 10.71 6.66
N ASN A 756 5.37 9.48 6.44
CA ASN A 756 6.04 8.43 5.66
C ASN A 756 7.47 8.09 6.14
N GLY A 757 7.69 8.16 7.45
CA GLY A 757 8.96 7.85 8.09
C GLY A 757 9.97 9.02 8.09
N LEU A 758 9.50 10.24 7.86
CA LEU A 758 10.31 11.47 7.97
C LEU A 758 10.31 12.06 9.38
N PHE A 759 9.20 11.91 10.13
CA PHE A 759 9.12 12.38 11.51
C PHE A 759 9.86 11.42 12.45
N TYR A 760 10.44 11.95 13.53
CA TYR A 760 11.22 11.15 14.50
C TYR A 760 10.39 10.00 15.08
N PRO A 761 10.93 8.77 15.23
CA PRO A 761 12.33 8.35 15.05
C PRO A 761 12.77 8.07 13.60
N GLY A 762 11.83 8.21 12.65
CA GLY A 762 12.05 7.93 11.24
C GLY A 762 12.34 6.47 10.93
N LYS A 763 12.58 6.17 9.65
CA LYS A 763 12.87 4.80 9.19
C LYS A 763 14.18 4.26 9.78
N PRO A 764 14.22 3.04 10.33
CA PRO A 764 15.42 2.42 10.90
C PRO A 764 16.58 2.36 9.91
N PRO A 765 17.85 2.37 10.39
CA PRO A 765 19.00 2.20 9.50
C PRO A 765 19.02 0.82 8.83
N ASN A 766 18.43 -0.17 9.49
CA ASN A 766 18.23 -1.51 8.96
C ASN A 766 16.80 -1.62 8.42
N ASP A 767 16.66 -1.80 7.10
CA ASP A 767 15.36 -1.92 6.43
C ASP A 767 14.54 -3.15 6.90
N MET A 768 15.18 -4.13 7.53
CA MET A 768 14.52 -5.30 8.11
C MET A 768 13.86 -5.01 9.47
N THR A 769 14.25 -3.93 10.14
CA THR A 769 13.61 -3.51 11.39
C THR A 769 12.31 -2.79 11.01
N PRO A 770 11.16 -3.17 11.59
CA PRO A 770 9.89 -2.53 11.25
C PRO A 770 9.85 -1.10 11.82
N ASP A 771 9.38 -0.15 11.00
CA ASP A 771 9.15 1.24 11.41
C ASP A 771 7.71 1.46 11.91
N GLY A 772 7.30 2.72 12.09
CA GLY A 772 5.93 3.11 12.46
C GLY A 772 4.90 3.04 11.32
N GLY A 773 5.21 2.38 10.21
CA GLY A 773 4.30 2.27 9.06
C GLY A 773 3.00 1.52 9.38
N ILE A 774 1.90 1.91 8.70
CA ILE A 774 0.57 1.30 8.88
C ILE A 774 0.50 -0.18 8.43
N ASP A 775 1.46 -0.60 7.60
CA ASP A 775 1.65 -1.97 7.11
C ASP A 775 2.33 -2.88 8.13
N LYS A 776 2.97 -2.32 9.17
CA LYS A 776 3.70 -3.08 10.19
C LYS A 776 2.75 -3.68 11.23
N CYS A 777 2.27 -4.88 10.94
CA CYS A 777 1.21 -5.55 11.73
C CYS A 777 1.73 -6.61 12.72
N GLY A 778 3.05 -6.71 12.94
CA GLY A 778 3.67 -7.81 13.71
C GLY A 778 4.17 -8.93 12.80
N THR A 779 4.84 -9.92 13.35
CA THR A 779 5.29 -11.13 12.63
C THR A 779 4.98 -12.38 13.43
N ASP A 780 5.04 -13.54 12.76
CA ASP A 780 4.89 -14.84 13.40
C ASP A 780 3.60 -14.93 14.22
N ALA A 781 3.69 -15.36 15.49
CA ALA A 781 2.54 -15.44 16.38
C ALA A 781 1.97 -14.05 16.76
N GLY A 782 2.77 -12.98 16.65
CA GLY A 782 2.38 -11.60 16.93
C GLY A 782 1.66 -10.90 15.78
N LEU A 783 1.46 -11.58 14.64
CA LEU A 783 0.78 -10.99 13.50
C LEU A 783 -0.66 -10.54 13.85
N GLY A 784 -0.98 -9.29 13.52
CA GLY A 784 -2.20 -8.61 13.91
C GLY A 784 -2.18 -8.00 15.32
N LYS A 785 -1.11 -8.15 16.10
CA LYS A 785 -0.97 -7.58 17.46
C LYS A 785 -0.17 -6.30 17.53
N ASN A 786 0.26 -5.78 16.39
CA ASN A 786 0.85 -4.45 16.25
C ASN A 786 -0.03 -3.57 15.37
N ILE A 787 -0.39 -2.38 15.85
CA ILE A 787 -1.29 -1.47 15.14
C ILE A 787 -0.71 -0.07 15.18
N ASN A 788 -0.26 0.40 14.02
CA ASN A 788 0.22 1.76 13.84
C ASN A 788 -0.86 2.64 13.19
N ILE A 789 -1.22 3.72 13.87
CA ILE A 789 -2.00 4.83 13.33
C ILE A 789 -1.02 5.98 13.09
N GLY A 790 -0.23 5.83 12.02
CA GLY A 790 0.76 6.80 11.60
C GLY A 790 0.12 7.98 10.85
N TRP A 791 0.00 9.13 11.49
CA TRP A 791 -0.55 10.34 10.88
C TRP A 791 0.36 10.82 9.74
N HIS A 792 -0.28 11.19 8.63
CA HIS A 792 0.42 11.69 7.44
C HIS A 792 1.15 13.01 7.67
N ASP A 793 0.72 13.80 8.66
CA ASP A 793 1.29 15.10 9.00
C ASP A 793 1.00 15.47 10.47
N GLN A 794 1.66 16.53 10.94
CA GLN A 794 1.33 17.21 12.19
C GLN A 794 -0.04 17.91 12.09
N GLY A 795 -0.50 18.49 13.19
CA GLY A 795 -1.75 19.27 13.25
C GLY A 795 -3.02 18.45 13.44
N MET A 796 -2.91 17.18 13.84
CA MET A 796 -4.04 16.36 14.27
C MET A 796 -4.58 16.87 15.61
N GLY A 797 -5.89 16.81 15.82
CA GLY A 797 -6.53 17.25 17.06
C GLY A 797 -7.60 16.29 17.57
N ASP A 798 -8.50 16.82 18.38
CA ASP A 798 -9.52 16.02 19.08
C ASP A 798 -10.40 15.17 18.16
N GLY A 799 -10.74 15.69 16.96
CA GLY A 799 -11.59 15.00 16.01
C GLY A 799 -10.94 13.73 15.46
N GLU A 800 -9.65 13.80 15.13
CA GLU A 800 -8.87 12.68 14.60
C GLU A 800 -8.61 11.62 15.66
N TYR A 801 -8.20 12.02 16.88
CA TYR A 801 -7.95 11.08 17.98
C TYR A 801 -9.24 10.39 18.43
N MET A 802 -10.36 11.12 18.56
CA MET A 802 -11.65 10.50 18.90
C MET A 802 -12.13 9.54 17.80
N ALA A 803 -11.94 9.89 16.53
CA ALA A 803 -12.29 8.99 15.44
C ALA A 803 -11.42 7.73 15.42
N ALA A 804 -10.10 7.86 15.66
CA ALA A 804 -9.19 6.72 15.80
C ALA A 804 -9.63 5.81 16.94
N PHE A 805 -9.99 6.38 18.09
CA PHE A 805 -10.46 5.62 19.25
C PHE A 805 -11.75 4.87 18.97
N GLN A 806 -12.74 5.56 18.41
CA GLN A 806 -14.07 4.98 18.18
C GLN A 806 -14.07 3.94 17.05
N LYS A 807 -13.26 4.16 16.01
CA LYS A 807 -13.26 3.29 14.82
C LYS A 807 -12.24 2.16 14.85
N ILE A 808 -11.13 2.30 15.57
CA ILE A 808 -10.01 1.35 15.53
C ILE A 808 -9.65 0.88 16.93
N VAL A 809 -9.20 1.79 17.81
CA VAL A 809 -8.62 1.41 19.11
C VAL A 809 -9.62 0.64 19.97
N MET A 810 -10.81 1.20 20.22
CA MET A 810 -11.77 0.59 21.13
C MET A 810 -12.41 -0.69 20.58
N PRO A 811 -12.80 -0.78 19.29
CA PRO A 811 -13.26 -2.05 18.72
C PRO A 811 -12.22 -3.17 18.86
N ILE A 812 -10.97 -2.93 18.45
CA ILE A 812 -9.90 -3.93 18.49
C ILE A 812 -9.55 -4.28 19.94
N ALA A 813 -9.45 -3.30 20.83
CA ALA A 813 -9.16 -3.54 22.24
C ALA A 813 -10.27 -4.37 22.93
N LYS A 814 -11.54 -4.18 22.57
CA LYS A 814 -12.65 -4.99 23.08
C LYS A 814 -12.59 -6.42 22.55
N GLU A 815 -12.31 -6.61 21.27
CA GLU A 815 -12.13 -7.94 20.67
C GLU A 815 -10.93 -8.67 21.27
N PHE A 816 -9.83 -7.96 21.51
CA PHE A 816 -8.64 -8.50 22.17
C PHE A 816 -8.91 -8.93 23.61
N ASN A 817 -9.80 -8.21 24.31
CA ASN A 817 -10.19 -8.45 25.70
C ASN A 817 -8.98 -8.58 26.65
N PRO A 818 -8.22 -7.48 26.88
CA PRO A 818 -7.01 -7.50 27.70
C PRO A 818 -7.31 -7.70 29.20
N ASP A 819 -6.35 -8.27 29.91
CA ASP A 819 -6.35 -8.44 31.38
C ASP A 819 -5.76 -7.22 32.11
N LEU A 820 -4.98 -6.40 31.39
CA LEU A 820 -4.37 -5.15 31.84
C LEU A 820 -4.27 -4.19 30.64
N VAL A 821 -4.56 -2.91 30.87
CA VAL A 821 -4.27 -1.82 29.93
C VAL A 821 -3.13 -0.98 30.49
N VAL A 822 -2.06 -0.80 29.72
CA VAL A 822 -0.99 0.13 30.02
C VAL A 822 -1.01 1.25 28.99
N ILE A 823 -0.98 2.50 29.45
CA ILE A 823 -0.91 3.68 28.60
C ILE A 823 0.52 4.22 28.65
N SER A 824 1.24 4.15 27.54
CA SER A 824 2.45 4.93 27.30
C SER A 824 2.00 6.37 27.03
N ALA A 825 2.07 7.18 28.08
CA ALA A 825 1.40 8.47 28.14
C ALA A 825 2.36 9.63 27.91
N GLY A 826 2.69 9.86 26.64
CA GLY A 826 3.25 11.12 26.18
C GLY A 826 2.20 12.22 26.14
N PHE A 827 2.61 13.47 26.38
CA PHE A 827 1.73 14.63 26.24
C PHE A 827 2.29 15.67 25.26
N ASP A 828 3.16 15.25 24.35
CA ASP A 828 3.70 16.06 23.25
C ASP A 828 2.76 16.13 22.03
N ALA A 829 1.71 15.31 21.97
CA ALA A 829 0.60 15.55 21.03
C ALA A 829 -0.37 16.65 21.51
N ALA A 830 -0.19 17.17 22.74
CA ALA A 830 -1.09 18.14 23.35
C ALA A 830 -0.99 19.52 22.71
N ASP A 831 -2.12 20.24 22.69
CA ASP A 831 -2.16 21.64 22.27
C ASP A 831 -1.17 22.51 23.08
N GLY A 832 -0.24 23.15 22.36
CA GLY A 832 0.84 23.97 22.92
C GLY A 832 2.21 23.29 23.00
N ASP A 833 2.33 22.00 22.68
CA ASP A 833 3.63 21.35 22.53
C ASP A 833 4.19 21.54 21.11
N GLU A 834 5.30 22.29 21.01
CA GLU A 834 5.89 22.67 19.73
C GLU A 834 6.66 21.53 19.06
N LEU A 835 7.09 20.51 19.81
CA LEU A 835 7.84 19.38 19.26
C LEU A 835 6.91 18.41 18.51
N GLY A 836 5.77 18.08 19.11
CA GLY A 836 4.79 17.20 18.47
C GLY A 836 3.92 17.88 17.41
N GLY A 837 3.64 19.18 17.56
CA GLY A 837 2.90 19.97 16.57
C GLY A 837 1.46 19.53 16.35
N CYS A 838 0.85 18.85 17.33
CA CYS A 838 -0.55 18.44 17.32
C CYS A 838 -1.38 19.33 18.28
N PHE A 839 -2.70 19.17 18.27
CA PHE A 839 -3.67 20.01 18.97
C PHE A 839 -4.65 19.21 19.83
N VAL A 840 -4.15 18.16 20.50
CA VAL A 840 -5.00 17.33 21.37
C VAL A 840 -5.26 18.07 22.68
N SER A 841 -6.53 18.31 22.99
CA SER A 841 -6.93 19.03 24.20
C SER A 841 -6.86 18.13 25.45
N PRO A 842 -6.70 18.72 26.66
CA PRO A 842 -6.81 17.96 27.91
C PRO A 842 -8.13 17.21 28.06
N SER A 843 -9.22 17.75 27.51
CA SER A 843 -10.53 17.08 27.49
C SER A 843 -10.50 15.82 26.66
N CYS A 844 -9.82 15.82 25.51
CA CYS A 844 -9.65 14.64 24.67
C CYS A 844 -8.88 13.53 25.39
N TYR A 845 -7.79 13.86 26.10
CA TYR A 845 -7.07 12.88 26.95
C TYR A 845 -7.97 12.28 28.05
N ALA A 846 -8.84 13.09 28.67
CA ALA A 846 -9.84 12.58 29.61
C ALA A 846 -10.82 11.59 28.95
N HIS A 847 -11.33 11.90 27.75
CA HIS A 847 -12.21 10.99 27.01
C HIS A 847 -11.50 9.69 26.60
N MET A 848 -10.28 9.77 26.07
CA MET A 848 -9.46 8.60 25.71
C MET A 848 -9.23 7.69 26.93
N THR A 849 -8.85 8.28 28.07
CA THR A 849 -8.68 7.55 29.35
C THR A 849 -9.98 6.88 29.78
N HIS A 850 -11.10 7.62 29.73
CA HIS A 850 -12.41 7.11 30.12
C HIS A 850 -12.83 5.90 29.28
N MET A 851 -12.62 5.94 27.96
CA MET A 851 -12.91 4.81 27.08
C MET A 851 -12.09 3.57 27.45
N LEU A 852 -10.79 3.73 27.69
CA LEU A 852 -9.91 2.61 28.07
C LEU A 852 -10.25 2.00 29.44
N MET A 853 -10.73 2.81 30.38
CA MET A 853 -11.18 2.33 31.70
C MET A 853 -12.39 1.38 31.63
N SER A 854 -13.05 1.24 30.48
CA SER A 854 -14.08 0.23 30.27
C SER A 854 -13.53 -1.18 29.98
N LEU A 855 -12.22 -1.31 29.74
CA LEU A 855 -11.54 -2.56 29.44
C LEU A 855 -10.86 -3.12 30.70
N ALA A 856 -10.49 -4.40 30.68
CA ALA A 856 -9.72 -5.05 31.75
C ALA A 856 -10.32 -4.83 33.17
N ASP A 857 -11.65 -4.72 33.26
CA ASP A 857 -12.38 -4.31 34.47
C ASP A 857 -11.86 -3.02 35.15
N GLY A 858 -11.35 -2.08 34.34
CA GLY A 858 -10.78 -0.82 34.82
C GLY A 858 -9.33 -0.90 35.27
N LYS A 859 -8.64 -2.04 35.12
CA LYS A 859 -7.20 -2.19 35.39
C LYS A 859 -6.38 -1.41 34.35
N VAL A 860 -6.19 -0.13 34.62
CA VAL A 860 -5.43 0.79 33.77
C VAL A 860 -4.21 1.31 34.54
N ALA A 861 -3.03 1.17 33.96
CA ALA A 861 -1.79 1.79 34.44
C ALA A 861 -1.31 2.84 33.43
N VAL A 862 -1.12 4.07 33.87
CA VAL A 862 -0.62 5.17 33.03
C VAL A 862 0.85 5.40 33.37
N CYS A 863 1.73 5.32 32.38
CA CYS A 863 3.17 5.53 32.54
C CYS A 863 3.59 6.75 31.73
N LEU A 864 4.17 7.76 32.38
CA LEU A 864 4.59 8.99 31.71
C LEU A 864 5.72 8.73 30.69
N GLU A 865 5.58 9.26 29.47
CA GLU A 865 6.61 9.24 28.40
C GLU A 865 7.07 10.67 28.05
N GLY A 866 6.80 11.18 26.84
CA GLY A 866 7.15 12.52 26.34
C GLY A 866 6.21 13.66 26.77
N GLY A 867 6.37 14.84 26.16
CA GLY A 867 5.65 16.09 26.48
C GLY A 867 6.54 17.14 27.14
N TYR A 868 6.84 18.21 26.43
CA TYR A 868 7.94 19.12 26.72
C TYR A 868 7.48 20.55 27.01
N ASN A 869 6.23 20.88 26.68
CA ASN A 869 5.58 22.07 27.22
C ASN A 869 5.08 21.81 28.66
N LEU A 870 5.77 22.39 29.66
CA LEU A 870 5.47 22.22 31.09
C LEU A 870 4.02 22.54 31.48
N LYS A 871 3.36 23.46 30.78
CA LYS A 871 1.96 23.78 31.03
C LYS A 871 1.04 22.72 30.42
N ALA A 872 1.24 22.40 29.14
CA ALA A 872 0.42 21.42 28.41
C ALA A 872 0.46 20.04 29.09
N ILE A 873 1.65 19.54 29.41
CA ILE A 873 1.83 18.26 30.10
C ILE A 873 1.11 18.24 31.46
N SER A 874 1.19 19.33 32.23
CA SER A 874 0.57 19.40 33.56
C SER A 874 -0.95 19.40 33.48
N VAL A 875 -1.55 20.15 32.54
CA VAL A 875 -3.03 20.18 32.41
C VAL A 875 -3.59 18.89 31.84
N SER A 876 -2.89 18.27 30.88
CA SER A 876 -3.29 16.98 30.30
C SER A 876 -3.16 15.84 31.32
N ALA A 877 -2.05 15.77 32.06
CA ALA A 877 -1.89 14.79 33.14
C ALA A 877 -2.95 14.94 34.24
N VAL A 878 -3.33 16.17 34.60
CA VAL A 878 -4.42 16.43 35.56
C VAL A 878 -5.76 15.91 35.03
N ALA A 879 -6.06 16.10 33.74
CA ALA A 879 -7.29 15.61 33.13
C ALA A 879 -7.37 14.07 33.12
N VAL A 880 -6.25 13.41 32.81
CA VAL A 880 -6.13 11.94 32.91
C VAL A 880 -6.32 11.48 34.37
N ALA A 881 -5.61 12.07 35.32
CA ALA A 881 -5.69 11.69 36.73
C ALA A 881 -7.10 11.85 37.32
N LYS A 882 -7.79 12.96 37.02
CA LYS A 882 -9.20 13.19 37.40
C LYS A 882 -10.12 12.09 36.88
N THR A 883 -9.93 11.71 35.62
CA THR A 883 -10.71 10.65 34.98
C THR A 883 -10.45 9.29 35.65
N LEU A 884 -9.19 8.96 35.95
CA LEU A 884 -8.84 7.74 36.68
C LEU A 884 -9.53 7.67 38.06
N MET A 885 -9.58 8.80 38.76
CA MET A 885 -10.28 8.97 40.04
C MET A 885 -11.81 8.90 39.93
N GLY A 886 -12.36 8.86 38.72
CA GLY A 886 -13.79 8.70 38.45
C GLY A 886 -14.55 10.01 38.23
N GLU A 887 -13.86 11.15 38.08
CA GLU A 887 -14.52 12.36 37.61
C GLU A 887 -14.99 12.16 36.16
N PRO A 888 -16.21 12.61 35.80
CA PRO A 888 -16.70 12.51 34.43
C PRO A 888 -15.82 13.37 33.50
N PRO A 889 -15.48 12.88 32.30
CA PRO A 889 -14.70 13.67 31.36
C PRO A 889 -15.47 14.95 30.97
N PRO A 890 -14.79 16.10 30.78
CA PRO A 890 -15.43 17.34 30.41
C PRO A 890 -16.23 17.21 29.11
N LYS A 891 -17.34 17.95 28.99
CA LYS A 891 -18.10 18.00 27.73
C LYS A 891 -17.20 18.58 26.62
N MET A 892 -17.17 17.91 25.48
CA MET A 892 -16.36 18.28 24.32
C MET A 892 -17.23 18.29 23.08
N GLU A 893 -17.06 19.31 22.23
CA GLU A 893 -17.62 19.31 20.88
C GLU A 893 -16.57 18.71 19.94
N ILE A 894 -16.91 17.58 19.31
CA ILE A 894 -15.98 16.88 18.44
C ILE A 894 -15.85 17.67 17.12
N PRO A 895 -14.67 18.22 16.79
CA PRO A 895 -14.48 18.94 15.54
C PRO A 895 -14.58 17.98 14.35
N LYS A 896 -14.84 18.54 13.16
CA LYS A 896 -14.87 17.72 11.93
C LYS A 896 -13.47 17.16 11.67
N ILE A 897 -13.43 15.86 11.38
CA ILE A 897 -12.20 15.16 11.02
C ILE A 897 -11.63 15.67 9.69
N ASN A 898 -10.32 15.82 9.63
CA ASN A 898 -9.57 16.02 8.39
C ASN A 898 -9.83 14.85 7.41
N LYS A 899 -10.10 15.16 6.14
CA LYS A 899 -10.37 14.16 5.09
C LYS A 899 -9.21 13.18 4.91
N GLU A 900 -7.97 13.65 5.02
CA GLU A 900 -6.78 12.80 4.88
C GLU A 900 -6.61 11.90 6.11
N ALA A 901 -6.83 12.42 7.32
CA ALA A 901 -6.87 11.59 8.53
C ALA A 901 -7.96 10.51 8.42
N ALA A 902 -9.14 10.83 7.88
CA ALA A 902 -10.20 9.85 7.63
C ALA A 902 -9.76 8.76 6.63
N ARG A 903 -8.99 9.11 5.58
CA ARG A 903 -8.41 8.14 4.64
C ARG A 903 -7.34 7.27 5.30
N ILE A 904 -6.49 7.84 6.15
CA ILE A 904 -5.51 7.07 6.93
C ILE A 904 -6.21 6.06 7.83
N LEU A 905 -7.26 6.47 8.57
CA LEU A 905 -8.03 5.53 9.39
C LEU A 905 -8.68 4.42 8.57
N ALA A 906 -9.17 4.72 7.36
CA ALA A 906 -9.70 3.70 6.45
C ALA A 906 -8.62 2.73 5.96
N LYS A 907 -7.40 3.21 5.69
CA LYS A 907 -6.25 2.36 5.34
C LYS A 907 -5.81 1.48 6.51
N VAL A 908 -5.71 2.05 7.72
CA VAL A 908 -5.40 1.26 8.92
C VAL A 908 -6.46 0.17 9.11
N GLN A 909 -7.74 0.51 9.01
CA GLN A 909 -8.82 -0.47 9.07
C GLN A 909 -8.65 -1.58 8.02
N ALA A 910 -8.27 -1.24 6.79
CA ALA A 910 -8.03 -2.22 5.73
C ALA A 910 -6.84 -3.15 6.03
N HIS A 911 -5.71 -2.61 6.51
CA HIS A 911 -4.55 -3.42 6.92
C HIS A 911 -4.86 -4.32 8.13
N GLN A 912 -5.77 -3.90 9.01
CA GLN A 912 -6.14 -4.65 10.22
C GLN A 912 -7.30 -5.64 9.99
N ALA A 913 -8.08 -5.49 8.92
CA ALA A 913 -9.23 -6.34 8.60
C ALA A 913 -8.91 -7.86 8.48
N PRO A 914 -7.74 -8.29 7.96
CA PRO A 914 -7.39 -9.71 7.97
C PRO A 914 -7.35 -10.31 9.38
N TYR A 915 -6.94 -9.53 10.38
CA TYR A 915 -6.62 -10.00 11.72
C TYR A 915 -7.72 -9.79 12.76
N TRP A 916 -8.63 -8.83 12.52
CA TRP A 916 -9.66 -8.43 13.49
C TRP A 916 -11.07 -8.48 12.86
N GLU A 917 -11.98 -9.22 13.48
CA GLU A 917 -13.35 -9.36 13.00
C GLU A 917 -14.08 -8.01 12.99
N CYS A 918 -13.87 -7.19 14.01
CA CYS A 918 -14.46 -5.85 14.11
C CYS A 918 -13.98 -4.87 13.01
N MET A 919 -12.85 -5.15 12.35
CA MET A 919 -12.30 -4.31 11.28
C MET A 919 -12.80 -4.71 9.88
N ARG A 920 -13.34 -5.93 9.71
CA ARG A 920 -13.89 -6.40 8.42
C ARG A 920 -15.15 -5.61 8.05
N ALA A 921 -15.11 -4.87 6.95
CA ALA A 921 -16.30 -4.23 6.39
C ALA A 921 -17.11 -5.27 5.59
N GLY A 922 -18.36 -5.55 6.00
CA GLY A 922 -19.32 -6.27 5.16
C GLY A 922 -19.06 -7.75 4.85
N ILE A 923 -18.25 -8.48 5.63
CA ILE A 923 -18.01 -9.91 5.42
C ILE A 923 -18.80 -10.73 6.45
N VAL A 924 -19.93 -11.29 6.02
CA VAL A 924 -20.59 -12.41 6.71
C VAL A 924 -19.81 -13.67 6.36
N ARG A 925 -19.41 -14.48 7.35
CA ARG A 925 -18.80 -15.79 7.08
C ARG A 925 -19.84 -16.66 6.36
N ILE A 926 -19.62 -16.93 5.08
CA ILE A 926 -20.35 -17.98 4.37
C ILE A 926 -19.86 -19.30 4.98
N PRO A 927 -20.74 -20.13 5.57
CA PRO A 927 -20.34 -21.44 6.10
C PRO A 927 -19.63 -22.24 5.01
N THR A 928 -18.50 -22.87 5.35
CA THR A 928 -17.68 -23.71 4.46
C THR A 928 -18.45 -24.85 3.79
N ASP A 929 -19.68 -25.12 4.25
CA ASP A 929 -20.59 -26.14 3.72
C ASP A 929 -21.39 -25.67 2.49
N ILE A 930 -21.38 -24.36 2.17
CA ILE A 930 -22.00 -23.81 0.96
C ILE A 930 -20.92 -23.76 -0.13
N GLN A 931 -20.96 -24.70 -1.07
CA GLN A 931 -20.01 -24.76 -2.19
C GLN A 931 -19.96 -23.42 -2.97
N PRO A 932 -18.77 -23.00 -3.46
CA PRO A 932 -18.60 -21.79 -4.29
C PRO A 932 -19.40 -21.81 -5.61
N THR A 933 -19.99 -22.96 -5.97
CA THR A 933 -20.85 -23.14 -7.15
C THR A 933 -22.21 -22.42 -7.05
N ILE A 934 -22.61 -21.90 -5.88
CA ILE A 934 -23.94 -21.27 -5.69
C ILE A 934 -23.85 -19.75 -5.44
N SER A 935 -22.69 -19.19 -5.11
CA SER A 935 -22.53 -17.75 -4.87
C SER A 935 -22.49 -16.94 -6.17
N SER A 936 -23.14 -15.77 -6.19
CA SER A 936 -23.09 -14.82 -7.30
C SER A 936 -22.96 -13.40 -6.77
N ARG A 937 -22.19 -12.55 -7.45
CA ARG A 937 -22.04 -11.15 -7.04
C ARG A 937 -23.35 -10.39 -7.25
N LEU A 938 -23.64 -9.49 -6.32
CA LEU A 938 -24.92 -8.81 -6.25
C LEU A 938 -25.24 -7.97 -7.51
N HIS A 939 -24.25 -7.30 -8.11
CA HIS A 939 -24.46 -6.51 -9.32
C HIS A 939 -24.88 -7.38 -10.52
N ASP A 940 -24.32 -8.59 -10.65
CA ASP A 940 -24.72 -9.55 -11.70
C ASP A 940 -26.17 -10.02 -11.49
N VAL A 941 -26.57 -10.23 -10.23
CA VAL A 941 -27.95 -10.61 -9.86
C VAL A 941 -28.93 -9.48 -10.18
N ILE A 942 -28.60 -8.24 -9.80
CA ILE A 942 -29.42 -7.05 -10.06
C ILE A 942 -29.58 -6.85 -11.57
N ARG A 943 -28.49 -6.94 -12.35
CA ARG A 943 -28.57 -6.75 -13.81
C ARG A 943 -29.42 -7.82 -14.48
N ASN A 944 -29.32 -9.07 -14.04
CA ASN A 944 -30.17 -10.16 -14.52
C ASN A 944 -31.66 -9.94 -14.17
N ALA A 945 -31.95 -9.42 -12.99
CA ALA A 945 -33.32 -9.05 -12.60
C ALA A 945 -33.85 -7.88 -13.46
N GLN A 946 -33.05 -6.85 -13.70
CA GLN A 946 -33.40 -5.76 -14.61
C GLN A 946 -33.72 -6.28 -16.02
N ARG A 947 -32.90 -7.18 -16.56
CA ARG A 947 -33.15 -7.83 -17.86
C ARG A 947 -34.48 -8.57 -17.89
N GLN A 948 -34.87 -9.24 -16.81
CA GLN A 948 -36.17 -9.92 -16.72
C GLN A 948 -37.33 -8.92 -16.77
N VAL A 949 -37.24 -7.83 -16.00
CA VAL A 949 -38.25 -6.77 -15.96
C VAL A 949 -38.39 -6.08 -17.32
N LEU A 950 -37.27 -5.66 -17.92
CA LEU A 950 -37.27 -4.96 -19.21
C LEU A 950 -37.70 -5.86 -20.37
N GLN A 951 -37.38 -7.16 -20.33
CA GLN A 951 -37.91 -8.11 -21.31
C GLN A 951 -39.42 -8.28 -21.17
N ALA A 952 -39.95 -8.41 -19.95
CA ALA A 952 -41.38 -8.59 -19.73
C ALA A 952 -42.19 -7.34 -20.12
N LYS A 953 -41.65 -6.14 -19.89
CA LYS A 953 -42.35 -4.88 -20.13
C LYS A 953 -42.23 -4.40 -21.57
N HIS A 954 -41.02 -4.49 -22.15
CA HIS A 954 -40.68 -3.85 -23.44
C HIS A 954 -40.14 -4.82 -24.49
N ASN A 955 -40.14 -6.13 -24.20
CA ASN A 955 -39.52 -7.16 -25.05
C ASN A 955 -38.04 -6.90 -25.38
N MET A 956 -37.32 -6.18 -24.51
CA MET A 956 -35.90 -5.91 -24.73
C MET A 956 -35.09 -7.21 -24.70
N ILE A 957 -34.08 -7.29 -25.57
CA ILE A 957 -33.22 -8.45 -25.75
C ILE A 957 -31.74 -8.08 -25.54
N PRO A 958 -30.90 -9.00 -25.07
CA PRO A 958 -29.47 -8.74 -24.97
C PRO A 958 -28.83 -8.62 -26.35
N LEU A 959 -27.96 -7.62 -26.51
CA LEU A 959 -27.17 -7.41 -27.71
C LEU A 959 -25.83 -8.16 -27.58
N TYR A 960 -25.47 -8.92 -28.61
CA TYR A 960 -24.20 -9.66 -28.60
C TYR A 960 -23.01 -8.72 -28.81
N ILE A 961 -21.98 -8.88 -27.99
CA ILE A 961 -20.74 -8.09 -28.05
C ILE A 961 -19.58 -9.06 -28.14
N GLN A 962 -18.82 -8.98 -29.23
CA GLN A 962 -17.66 -9.82 -29.41
C GLN A 962 -16.53 -9.35 -28.48
N ARG A 963 -16.06 -10.26 -27.62
CA ARG A 963 -14.98 -10.02 -26.65
C ARG A 963 -14.02 -11.20 -26.65
N GLU A 964 -12.77 -10.96 -26.26
CA GLU A 964 -11.75 -12.00 -26.08
C GLU A 964 -12.04 -12.89 -24.85
N HIS A 965 -12.64 -12.29 -23.80
CA HIS A 965 -13.02 -12.97 -22.56
C HIS A 965 -14.52 -12.79 -22.29
N LEU A 966 -15.19 -13.90 -21.92
CA LEU A 966 -16.62 -13.96 -21.62
C LEU A 966 -16.82 -14.09 -20.10
N TYR A 967 -16.80 -12.97 -19.39
CA TYR A 967 -17.11 -12.94 -17.95
C TYR A 967 -18.62 -12.81 -17.70
N LYS A 968 -19.08 -13.31 -16.55
CA LYS A 968 -20.50 -13.25 -16.15
C LYS A 968 -21.03 -11.81 -16.12
N SER A 969 -20.21 -10.85 -15.73
CA SER A 969 -20.54 -9.42 -15.69
C SER A 969 -20.70 -8.76 -17.06
N TYR A 970 -20.31 -9.45 -18.15
CA TYR A 970 -20.60 -9.01 -19.52
C TYR A 970 -21.87 -9.64 -20.10
N GLU A 971 -22.45 -10.62 -19.40
CA GLU A 971 -23.76 -11.15 -19.73
C GLU A 971 -24.83 -10.07 -19.49
N ASN A 972 -25.73 -9.87 -20.45
CA ASN A 972 -26.82 -8.89 -20.35
C ASN A 972 -26.35 -7.43 -20.10
N GLN A 973 -25.09 -7.13 -20.42
CA GLN A 973 -24.52 -5.79 -20.24
C GLN A 973 -25.26 -4.75 -21.08
N VAL A 974 -25.59 -5.09 -22.33
CA VAL A 974 -26.31 -4.22 -23.26
C VAL A 974 -27.64 -4.84 -23.63
N LEU A 975 -28.72 -4.11 -23.41
CA LEU A 975 -30.09 -4.50 -23.75
C LEU A 975 -30.65 -3.55 -24.80
N VAL A 976 -31.38 -4.08 -25.78
CA VAL A 976 -31.96 -3.28 -26.88
C VAL A 976 -33.41 -3.61 -27.12
N THR A 977 -34.19 -2.64 -27.59
CA THR A 977 -35.55 -2.90 -28.08
C THR A 977 -35.53 -3.69 -29.40
N PRO A 978 -36.52 -4.56 -29.65
CA PRO A 978 -36.62 -5.27 -30.92
C PRO A 978 -36.68 -4.31 -32.11
N GLY A 979 -35.98 -4.64 -33.20
CA GLY A 979 -36.05 -3.83 -34.43
C GLY A 979 -35.28 -2.50 -34.39
N LEU A 980 -34.40 -2.28 -33.40
CA LEU A 980 -33.62 -1.05 -33.22
C LEU A 980 -33.03 -0.45 -34.51
N HIS A 981 -32.53 -1.29 -35.43
CA HIS A 981 -31.94 -0.87 -36.71
C HIS A 981 -32.92 -0.23 -37.72
N LYS A 982 -34.23 -0.37 -37.50
CA LYS A 982 -35.28 0.21 -38.37
C LYS A 982 -35.86 1.49 -37.80
N GLU A 983 -35.59 1.79 -36.54
CA GLU A 983 -36.17 2.93 -35.85
C GLU A 983 -35.46 4.22 -36.27
N LYS A 984 -36.26 5.26 -36.58
CA LYS A 984 -35.72 6.57 -36.97
C LYS A 984 -35.20 7.38 -35.79
N LYS A 985 -35.69 7.10 -34.58
CA LYS A 985 -35.30 7.78 -33.34
C LYS A 985 -34.68 6.76 -32.40
N VAL A 986 -33.44 6.98 -31.97
CA VAL A 986 -32.70 6.08 -31.09
C VAL A 986 -32.23 6.82 -29.84
N LEU A 987 -32.46 6.24 -28.66
CA LEU A 987 -31.95 6.70 -27.38
C LEU A 987 -30.95 5.67 -26.82
N ILE A 988 -29.73 6.12 -26.55
CA ILE A 988 -28.68 5.31 -25.93
C ILE A 988 -28.51 5.79 -24.49
N ILE A 989 -28.65 4.89 -23.52
CA ILE A 989 -28.47 5.20 -22.10
C ILE A 989 -27.24 4.47 -21.59
N ILE A 990 -26.26 5.20 -21.09
CA ILE A 990 -25.00 4.68 -20.54
C ILE A 990 -25.01 4.98 -19.04
N HIS A 991 -25.15 3.95 -18.21
CA HIS A 991 -25.43 4.13 -16.78
C HIS A 991 -24.63 3.18 -15.88
N ASP A 992 -24.35 3.66 -14.66
CA ASP A 992 -23.83 2.84 -13.56
C ASP A 992 -24.86 1.76 -13.13
N PRO A 993 -24.44 0.68 -12.44
CA PRO A 993 -25.39 -0.30 -11.89
C PRO A 993 -26.32 0.37 -10.88
N PRO A 994 -27.59 -0.08 -10.77
CA PRO A 994 -28.53 0.46 -9.80
C PRO A 994 -28.00 0.40 -8.37
N GLU A 995 -28.38 1.40 -7.59
CA GLU A 995 -27.97 1.49 -6.19
C GLU A 995 -28.87 0.59 -5.33
N LEU A 996 -28.25 -0.30 -4.53
CA LEU A 996 -28.95 -1.04 -3.49
C LEU A 996 -28.87 -0.24 -2.19
N LEU A 997 -30.03 0.21 -1.71
CA LEU A 997 -30.15 0.79 -0.38
C LEU A 997 -30.62 -0.31 0.56
N ALA A 998 -29.84 -0.59 1.59
CA ALA A 998 -30.15 -1.62 2.57
C ALA A 998 -29.86 -1.13 3.99
N GLN A 999 -30.70 -1.54 4.93
CA GLN A 999 -30.43 -1.41 6.35
C GLN A 999 -29.89 -2.75 6.87
N PRO A 1000 -28.57 -2.90 7.06
CA PRO A 1000 -28.00 -4.14 7.58
C PRO A 1000 -28.36 -4.33 9.05
N ASP A 1001 -28.41 -5.58 9.49
CA ASP A 1001 -28.54 -5.93 10.90
C ASP A 1001 -27.37 -5.35 11.72
N VAL A 1002 -27.65 -4.86 12.93
CA VAL A 1002 -26.66 -4.14 13.75
C VAL A 1002 -25.64 -5.09 14.38
N ILE A 1003 -25.99 -6.36 14.54
CA ILE A 1003 -25.20 -7.37 15.24
C ILE A 1003 -24.32 -8.14 14.26
N ASP A 1004 -24.90 -8.67 13.17
CA ASP A 1004 -24.18 -9.54 12.23
C ASP A 1004 -23.97 -8.92 10.84
N ARG A 1005 -24.52 -7.73 10.59
CA ARG A 1005 -24.46 -7.01 9.31
C ARG A 1005 -25.07 -7.78 8.13
N SER A 1006 -25.86 -8.82 8.37
CA SER A 1006 -26.66 -9.47 7.34
C SER A 1006 -27.70 -8.50 6.79
N VAL A 1007 -28.01 -8.64 5.51
CA VAL A 1007 -29.05 -7.83 4.84
C VAL A 1007 -30.19 -8.76 4.48
N ASP A 1008 -31.30 -8.61 5.21
CA ASP A 1008 -32.53 -9.28 4.83
C ASP A 1008 -33.15 -8.60 3.59
N PRO A 1009 -33.67 -9.37 2.61
CA PRO A 1009 -34.27 -8.81 1.40
C PRO A 1009 -35.42 -7.82 1.65
N HIS A 1010 -36.15 -7.95 2.77
CA HIS A 1010 -37.24 -7.03 3.12
C HIS A 1010 -36.75 -5.66 3.62
N ASN A 1011 -35.49 -5.56 4.05
CA ASN A 1011 -34.83 -4.34 4.51
C ASN A 1011 -33.92 -3.72 3.44
N ALA A 1012 -34.03 -4.20 2.19
CA ALA A 1012 -33.24 -3.76 1.07
C ALA A 1012 -34.15 -3.40 -0.12
N TRP A 1013 -33.82 -2.32 -0.82
CA TRP A 1013 -34.53 -1.87 -2.01
C TRP A 1013 -33.54 -1.37 -3.07
N VAL A 1014 -33.76 -1.80 -4.31
CA VAL A 1014 -33.01 -1.33 -5.47
C VAL A 1014 -33.66 -0.04 -5.96
N VAL A 1015 -32.87 1.02 -6.10
CA VAL A 1015 -33.33 2.29 -6.66
C VAL A 1015 -32.75 2.45 -8.06
N ASP A 1016 -33.64 2.48 -9.04
CA ASP A 1016 -33.29 2.58 -10.45
C ASP A 1016 -34.07 3.73 -11.11
N GLY A 1017 -33.41 4.89 -11.25
CA GLY A 1017 -33.99 6.04 -11.93
C GLY A 1017 -33.96 5.95 -13.45
N VAL A 1018 -33.28 4.96 -14.03
CA VAL A 1018 -33.10 4.83 -15.48
C VAL A 1018 -34.35 4.24 -16.13
N THR A 1019 -35.04 3.31 -15.46
CA THR A 1019 -36.25 2.66 -15.99
C THR A 1019 -37.34 3.63 -16.40
N ASP A 1020 -37.49 4.73 -15.66
CA ASP A 1020 -38.48 5.78 -15.96
C ASP A 1020 -38.22 6.47 -17.31
N TYR A 1021 -36.96 6.56 -17.74
CA TYR A 1021 -36.59 7.11 -19.05
C TYR A 1021 -36.73 6.08 -20.17
N ILE A 1022 -36.44 4.80 -19.89
CA ILE A 1022 -36.68 3.71 -20.84
C ILE A 1022 -38.17 3.61 -21.17
N ASP A 1023 -39.02 3.57 -20.14
CA ASP A 1023 -40.47 3.53 -20.28
C ASP A 1023 -40.99 4.66 -21.18
N TRP A 1024 -40.59 5.88 -20.86
CA TRP A 1024 -40.97 7.06 -21.63
C TRP A 1024 -40.48 7.00 -23.08
N ALA A 1025 -39.24 6.57 -23.32
CA ALA A 1025 -38.67 6.52 -24.66
C ALA A 1025 -39.40 5.49 -25.54
N VAL A 1026 -39.74 4.32 -24.99
CA VAL A 1026 -40.53 3.30 -25.69
C VAL A 1026 -41.94 3.81 -26.00
N ASP A 1027 -42.59 4.49 -25.05
CA ASP A 1027 -43.92 5.10 -25.27
C ASP A 1027 -43.90 6.15 -26.40
N GLN A 1028 -42.79 6.88 -26.56
CA GLN A 1028 -42.56 7.85 -27.63
C GLN A 1028 -42.04 7.22 -28.95
N LYS A 1029 -42.01 5.88 -29.04
CA LYS A 1029 -41.50 5.11 -30.19
C LYS A 1029 -40.04 5.41 -30.52
N PHE A 1030 -39.19 5.48 -29.51
CA PHE A 1030 -37.74 5.44 -29.70
C PHE A 1030 -37.27 3.98 -29.66
N GLY A 1031 -36.31 3.65 -30.51
CA GLY A 1031 -35.47 2.48 -30.27
C GLY A 1031 -34.54 2.77 -29.09
N VAL A 1032 -34.47 1.89 -28.10
CA VAL A 1032 -33.67 2.11 -26.89
C VAL A 1032 -32.51 1.12 -26.85
N MET A 1033 -31.32 1.63 -26.54
CA MET A 1033 -30.11 0.87 -26.22
C MET A 1033 -29.67 1.21 -24.80
N ASP A 1034 -29.83 0.26 -23.89
CA ASP A 1034 -29.48 0.38 -22.48
C ASP A 1034 -28.13 -0.30 -22.21
N VAL A 1035 -27.13 0.48 -21.80
CA VAL A 1035 -25.73 0.08 -21.62
C VAL A 1035 -25.36 0.23 -20.14
N ASN A 1036 -25.19 -0.91 -19.46
CA ASN A 1036 -24.78 -0.91 -18.07
C ASN A 1036 -23.26 -1.09 -17.93
N ILE A 1037 -22.62 -0.18 -17.19
CA ILE A 1037 -21.18 -0.25 -16.93
C ILE A 1037 -20.95 -0.85 -15.55
N PRO A 1038 -20.42 -2.08 -15.42
CA PRO A 1038 -20.17 -2.67 -14.12
C PRO A 1038 -19.01 -1.95 -13.41
N ALA A 1039 -19.13 -1.77 -12.10
CA ALA A 1039 -18.07 -1.16 -11.28
C ALA A 1039 -16.84 -2.09 -11.08
N TYR A 1040 -17.04 -3.38 -11.32
CA TYR A 1040 -16.08 -4.47 -11.19
C TYR A 1040 -16.52 -5.66 -12.08
N VAL A 1041 -15.58 -6.47 -12.58
CA VAL A 1041 -15.85 -7.61 -13.49
C VAL A 1041 -15.63 -8.93 -12.76
N THR A 1042 -16.67 -9.75 -12.60
CA THR A 1042 -16.59 -11.03 -11.88
C THR A 1042 -15.74 -12.08 -12.63
N HIS A 1043 -14.65 -12.52 -12.01
CA HIS A 1043 -13.78 -13.63 -12.46
C HIS A 1043 -14.12 -14.95 -11.76
N ASP A 1044 -14.04 -16.08 -12.48
CA ASP A 1044 -14.46 -17.41 -11.98
C ASP A 1044 -13.51 -18.00 -10.91
N GLU A 1045 -12.27 -17.50 -10.82
CA GLU A 1045 -11.23 -18.00 -9.91
C GLU A 1045 -11.17 -17.23 -8.57
N GLU A 1046 -11.97 -16.17 -8.41
CA GLU A 1046 -11.87 -15.29 -7.25
C GLU A 1046 -12.77 -15.72 -6.08
N SER A 1047 -12.15 -16.09 -4.96
CA SER A 1047 -12.80 -16.35 -3.66
C SER A 1047 -12.83 -15.13 -2.73
N ASP A 1048 -12.27 -14.00 -3.15
CA ASP A 1048 -12.07 -12.85 -2.27
C ASP A 1048 -13.38 -12.12 -1.94
N SER A 1049 -13.60 -11.91 -0.64
CA SER A 1049 -14.82 -11.30 -0.11
C SER A 1049 -14.91 -9.79 -0.35
N TYR A 1050 -13.80 -9.14 -0.74
CA TYR A 1050 -13.75 -7.71 -1.05
C TYR A 1050 -12.72 -7.42 -2.13
N VAL A 1051 -13.16 -6.77 -3.21
CA VAL A 1051 -12.29 -6.28 -4.28
C VAL A 1051 -12.59 -4.80 -4.51
N PRO A 1052 -11.60 -3.91 -4.46
CA PRO A 1052 -11.81 -2.49 -4.75
C PRO A 1052 -12.29 -2.31 -6.21
N GLY A 1053 -13.20 -1.36 -6.42
CA GLY A 1053 -13.69 -1.03 -7.77
C GLY A 1053 -12.59 -0.46 -8.68
N PHE A 1054 -12.88 -0.40 -9.99
CA PHE A 1054 -11.90 0.09 -10.96
C PHE A 1054 -11.42 1.53 -10.64
N LYS A 1055 -10.11 1.75 -10.75
CA LYS A 1055 -9.55 3.10 -10.84
C LYS A 1055 -10.18 3.84 -12.03
N GLU A 1056 -10.39 5.15 -11.93
CA GLU A 1056 -11.10 5.95 -12.96
C GLU A 1056 -10.54 5.76 -14.37
N LYS A 1057 -9.21 5.60 -14.50
CA LYS A 1057 -8.55 5.35 -15.79
C LYS A 1057 -8.96 4.00 -16.40
N ALA A 1058 -8.87 2.93 -15.62
CA ALA A 1058 -9.28 1.59 -16.05
C ALA A 1058 -10.78 1.53 -16.39
N LEU A 1059 -11.62 2.20 -15.60
CA LEU A 1059 -13.04 2.35 -15.89
C LEU A 1059 -13.26 3.09 -17.22
N SER A 1060 -12.54 4.19 -17.45
CA SER A 1060 -12.63 4.95 -18.70
C SER A 1060 -12.20 4.13 -19.93
N GLU A 1061 -11.16 3.30 -19.81
CA GLU A 1061 -10.69 2.42 -20.89
C GLU A 1061 -11.72 1.33 -21.22
N GLN A 1062 -12.33 0.71 -20.20
CA GLN A 1062 -13.39 -0.28 -20.43
C GLN A 1062 -14.63 0.34 -21.07
N ILE A 1063 -15.05 1.52 -20.60
CA ILE A 1063 -16.16 2.26 -21.19
C ILE A 1063 -15.82 2.64 -22.64
N GLN A 1064 -14.59 3.08 -22.91
CA GLN A 1064 -14.15 3.44 -24.26
C GLN A 1064 -14.31 2.28 -25.24
N THR A 1065 -13.78 1.11 -24.89
CA THR A 1065 -13.84 -0.07 -25.74
C THR A 1065 -15.27 -0.45 -26.05
N LEU A 1066 -16.14 -0.46 -25.03
CA LEU A 1066 -17.55 -0.82 -25.21
C LEU A 1066 -18.32 0.19 -26.06
N VAL A 1067 -18.27 1.47 -25.70
CA VAL A 1067 -19.10 2.50 -26.35
C VAL A 1067 -18.65 2.74 -27.80
N CYS A 1068 -17.33 2.72 -28.07
CA CYS A 1068 -16.83 2.78 -29.44
C CYS A 1068 -17.20 1.53 -30.24
N TYR A 1069 -17.16 0.33 -29.65
CA TYR A 1069 -17.61 -0.89 -30.32
C TYR A 1069 -19.09 -0.82 -30.70
N LEU A 1070 -19.96 -0.35 -29.80
CA LEU A 1070 -21.38 -0.17 -30.07
C LEU A 1070 -21.63 0.86 -31.17
N TRP A 1071 -20.84 1.93 -31.21
CA TRP A 1071 -20.90 2.90 -32.28
C TRP A 1071 -20.52 2.29 -33.63
N ASP A 1072 -19.33 1.70 -33.73
CA ASP A 1072 -18.75 1.23 -34.99
C ASP A 1072 -19.53 0.05 -35.60
N ASN A 1073 -20.02 -0.86 -34.78
CA ASN A 1073 -20.66 -2.11 -35.26
C ASN A 1073 -22.17 -2.04 -35.40
N TYR A 1074 -22.83 -1.07 -34.74
CA TYR A 1074 -24.29 -0.98 -34.73
C TYR A 1074 -24.77 0.41 -35.14
N LEU A 1075 -24.52 1.43 -34.30
CA LEU A 1075 -25.15 2.75 -34.48
C LEU A 1075 -24.72 3.46 -35.75
N GLN A 1076 -23.44 3.35 -36.13
CA GLN A 1076 -22.93 3.93 -37.37
C GLN A 1076 -23.60 3.31 -38.62
N LEU A 1077 -24.04 2.06 -38.53
CA LEU A 1077 -24.66 1.33 -39.64
C LEU A 1077 -26.18 1.51 -39.73
N TYR A 1078 -26.83 1.95 -38.64
CA TYR A 1078 -28.28 2.11 -38.60
C TYR A 1078 -28.73 3.36 -39.36
N ASP A 1079 -29.87 3.28 -40.04
CA ASP A 1079 -30.49 4.40 -40.76
C ASP A 1079 -31.40 5.24 -39.83
N ALA A 1080 -30.84 5.63 -38.68
CA ALA A 1080 -31.48 6.48 -37.70
C ALA A 1080 -31.23 7.95 -38.01
N ASP A 1081 -32.32 8.74 -38.06
CA ASP A 1081 -32.32 10.18 -38.33
C ASP A 1081 -31.90 10.96 -37.08
N HIS A 1082 -32.32 10.47 -35.89
CA HIS A 1082 -32.04 11.11 -34.60
C HIS A 1082 -31.45 10.13 -33.60
N ILE A 1083 -30.23 10.40 -33.15
CA ILE A 1083 -29.58 9.65 -32.06
C ILE A 1083 -29.39 10.57 -30.85
N PHE A 1084 -29.93 10.16 -29.70
CA PHE A 1084 -29.73 10.83 -28.41
C PHE A 1084 -28.88 9.96 -27.49
N VAL A 1085 -28.00 10.61 -26.73
CA VAL A 1085 -27.12 9.93 -25.76
C VAL A 1085 -27.40 10.44 -24.36
N MET A 1086 -27.69 9.53 -23.44
CA MET A 1086 -27.88 9.81 -22.02
C MET A 1086 -26.79 9.17 -21.19
N GLY A 1087 -26.05 9.95 -20.39
CA GLY A 1087 -25.05 9.46 -19.45
C GLY A 1087 -25.51 9.61 -18.00
N VAL A 1088 -25.40 8.56 -17.19
CA VAL A 1088 -25.91 8.55 -15.80
C VAL A 1088 -24.83 8.04 -14.84
N GLY A 1089 -24.57 8.81 -13.77
CA GLY A 1089 -23.60 8.46 -12.74
C GLY A 1089 -22.16 8.78 -13.15
N ASN A 1090 -21.22 7.87 -12.90
CA ASN A 1090 -19.83 7.92 -13.38
C ASN A 1090 -19.72 7.42 -14.83
N ALA A 1091 -20.62 6.55 -15.28
CA ALA A 1091 -20.69 6.04 -16.65
C ALA A 1091 -20.93 7.13 -17.71
N TYR A 1092 -21.35 8.34 -17.32
CA TYR A 1092 -21.44 9.50 -18.21
C TYR A 1092 -20.10 9.84 -18.89
N LEU A 1093 -18.98 9.40 -18.32
CA LEU A 1093 -17.66 9.48 -18.97
C LEU A 1093 -17.64 8.81 -20.36
N GLY A 1094 -18.49 7.81 -20.60
CA GLY A 1094 -18.64 7.18 -21.91
C GLY A 1094 -19.12 8.13 -22.99
N VAL A 1095 -19.93 9.12 -22.64
CA VAL A 1095 -20.38 10.17 -23.57
C VAL A 1095 -19.20 11.02 -24.02
N LYS A 1096 -18.36 11.45 -23.07
CA LYS A 1096 -17.13 12.20 -23.37
C LYS A 1096 -16.24 11.38 -24.31
N VAL A 1097 -16.01 10.12 -23.97
CA VAL A 1097 -15.10 9.24 -24.71
C VAL A 1097 -15.60 8.97 -26.13
N LEU A 1098 -16.91 8.74 -26.31
CA LEU A 1098 -17.53 8.59 -27.62
C LEU A 1098 -17.31 9.84 -28.49
N LEU A 1099 -17.64 11.02 -27.96
CA LEU A 1099 -17.56 12.29 -28.67
C LEU A 1099 -16.13 12.68 -29.09
N ILE A 1100 -15.12 12.27 -28.31
CA ILE A 1100 -13.71 12.58 -28.61
C ILE A 1100 -13.10 11.59 -29.61
N ASN A 1101 -13.47 10.31 -29.53
CA ASN A 1101 -12.82 9.25 -30.30
C ASN A 1101 -13.51 8.92 -31.63
N ARG A 1102 -14.74 9.37 -31.86
CA ARG A 1102 -15.50 9.10 -33.08
C ARG A 1102 -16.15 10.35 -33.63
N ASP A 1103 -16.14 10.49 -34.96
CA ASP A 1103 -16.89 11.53 -35.65
C ASP A 1103 -18.39 11.17 -35.67
N CYS A 1104 -19.04 11.47 -34.56
CA CYS A 1104 -20.45 11.15 -34.30
C CYS A 1104 -21.33 12.40 -34.17
N LYS A 1105 -20.72 13.59 -34.16
CA LYS A 1105 -21.35 14.89 -33.94
C LYS A 1105 -22.49 15.18 -34.92
N SER A 1106 -22.31 14.82 -36.19
CA SER A 1106 -23.30 15.05 -37.25
C SER A 1106 -24.56 14.18 -37.11
N ARG A 1107 -24.48 13.07 -36.37
CA ARG A 1107 -25.57 12.11 -36.20
C ARG A 1107 -26.26 12.19 -34.83
N ILE A 1108 -25.59 12.75 -33.84
CA ILE A 1108 -26.16 12.92 -32.50
C ILE A 1108 -26.97 14.21 -32.46
N SER A 1109 -28.27 14.11 -32.15
CA SER A 1109 -29.17 15.27 -32.06
C SER A 1109 -29.12 15.94 -30.68
N GLY A 1110 -28.71 15.22 -29.62
CA GLY A 1110 -28.59 15.79 -28.28
C GLY A 1110 -28.02 14.85 -27.24
N VAL A 1111 -27.49 15.44 -26.17
CA VAL A 1111 -26.85 14.74 -25.05
C VAL A 1111 -27.44 15.17 -23.71
N VAL A 1112 -27.81 14.22 -22.86
CA VAL A 1112 -28.28 14.50 -21.48
C VAL A 1112 -27.41 13.75 -20.49
N ASN A 1113 -26.83 14.45 -19.51
CA ASN A 1113 -25.98 13.84 -18.49
C ASN A 1113 -26.48 14.13 -17.08
N PHE A 1114 -26.48 13.10 -16.23
CA PHE A 1114 -26.69 13.19 -14.79
C PHE A 1114 -25.40 12.78 -14.08
N ALA A 1115 -24.60 13.75 -13.64
CA ALA A 1115 -23.27 13.50 -13.10
C ALA A 1115 -23.24 13.62 -11.57
N ASN A 1116 -22.66 12.63 -10.91
CA ASN A 1116 -22.42 12.63 -9.45
C ASN A 1116 -20.91 12.75 -9.11
N GLY A 1117 -20.03 12.38 -10.05
CA GLY A 1117 -18.57 12.46 -9.91
C GLY A 1117 -17.94 13.71 -10.52
N THR A 1118 -16.60 13.74 -10.54
CA THR A 1118 -15.83 14.89 -11.05
C THR A 1118 -16.15 15.20 -12.50
N LEU A 1119 -16.60 16.43 -12.78
CA LEU A 1119 -16.85 16.87 -14.15
C LEU A 1119 -15.58 16.89 -15.02
N ARG A 1120 -15.63 16.15 -16.13
CA ARG A 1120 -14.58 16.15 -17.16
C ARG A 1120 -14.96 17.00 -18.38
N PRO A 1121 -14.02 17.79 -18.93
CA PRO A 1121 -14.26 18.57 -20.14
C PRO A 1121 -14.28 17.67 -21.40
N VAL A 1122 -15.15 18.01 -22.34
CA VAL A 1122 -15.20 17.48 -23.71
C VAL A 1122 -14.50 18.48 -24.63
N LYS A 1123 -13.28 18.14 -25.03
CA LYS A 1123 -12.43 18.89 -25.96
C LYS A 1123 -11.68 17.87 -26.82
N SER A 1124 -11.65 18.10 -28.12
CA SER A 1124 -10.82 17.37 -29.06
C SER A 1124 -9.68 18.28 -29.51
N GLU A 1125 -8.50 17.71 -29.75
CA GLU A 1125 -7.38 18.43 -30.36
C GLU A 1125 -7.57 18.59 -31.87
N PHE A 1126 -8.37 17.71 -32.48
CA PHE A 1126 -8.61 17.66 -33.92
C PHE A 1126 -9.91 18.37 -34.34
N ASP A 1127 -10.94 18.37 -33.49
CA ASP A 1127 -12.20 19.09 -33.71
C ASP A 1127 -12.31 20.29 -32.75
N SER A 1128 -11.98 21.48 -33.27
CA SER A 1128 -12.08 22.74 -32.53
C SER A 1128 -13.52 23.14 -32.19
N ASP A 1129 -14.49 22.65 -32.95
CA ASP A 1129 -15.90 23.01 -32.82
C ASP A 1129 -16.65 22.07 -31.88
N LEU A 1130 -16.05 20.95 -31.48
CA LEU A 1130 -16.67 19.96 -30.59
C LEU A 1130 -17.14 20.59 -29.27
N SER A 1131 -16.30 21.41 -28.64
CA SER A 1131 -16.66 22.05 -27.35
C SER A 1131 -17.79 23.06 -27.49
N SER A 1132 -17.89 23.75 -28.63
CA SER A 1132 -18.98 24.71 -28.89
C SER A 1132 -20.28 23.95 -29.20
N TRP A 1133 -20.21 22.94 -30.07
CA TRP A 1133 -21.34 22.06 -30.34
C TRP A 1133 -21.86 21.36 -29.08
N TYR A 1134 -20.96 20.85 -28.23
CA TYR A 1134 -21.34 20.19 -26.99
C TYR A 1134 -22.03 21.16 -26.02
N LYS A 1135 -21.65 22.45 -26.00
CA LYS A 1135 -22.36 23.46 -25.21
C LYS A 1135 -23.81 23.63 -25.65
N GLU A 1136 -24.03 23.68 -26.96
CA GLU A 1136 -25.36 23.92 -27.56
C GLU A 1136 -26.24 22.66 -27.55
N ASN A 1137 -25.63 21.48 -27.61
CA ASN A 1137 -26.33 20.20 -27.77
C ASN A 1137 -26.26 19.29 -26.54
N SER A 1138 -25.90 19.81 -25.37
CA SER A 1138 -25.92 19.01 -24.13
C SER A 1138 -26.56 19.72 -22.93
N ARG A 1139 -27.23 18.92 -22.09
CA ARG A 1139 -27.69 19.29 -20.74
C ARG A 1139 -26.96 18.43 -19.71
N VAL A 1140 -26.31 19.05 -18.73
CA VAL A 1140 -25.52 18.34 -17.70
C VAL A 1140 -26.03 18.72 -16.32
N TYR A 1141 -26.83 17.85 -15.69
CA TYR A 1141 -27.39 18.05 -14.36
C TYR A 1141 -26.42 17.58 -13.27
N ILE A 1142 -26.26 18.41 -12.23
CA ILE A 1142 -25.34 18.15 -11.11
C ILE A 1142 -26.01 18.44 -9.79
N ALA A 1143 -25.80 17.57 -8.80
CA ALA A 1143 -26.34 17.72 -7.45
C ALA A 1143 -25.89 19.03 -6.75
N GLY A 1144 -26.74 19.53 -5.85
CA GLY A 1144 -26.56 20.84 -5.21
C GLY A 1144 -25.39 20.93 -4.22
N ASP A 1145 -24.93 19.78 -3.71
CA ASP A 1145 -23.84 19.56 -2.76
C ASP A 1145 -22.50 19.20 -3.43
N HIS A 1146 -22.47 19.16 -4.76
CA HIS A 1146 -21.27 18.78 -5.50
C HIS A 1146 -20.11 19.78 -5.28
N ALA A 1147 -18.88 19.27 -5.21
CA ALA A 1147 -17.67 20.04 -4.89
C ALA A 1147 -17.41 21.22 -5.83
N CYS A 1148 -17.92 21.17 -7.07
CA CYS A 1148 -17.77 22.27 -8.03
C CYS A 1148 -18.48 23.57 -7.58
N TRP A 1149 -19.43 23.49 -6.65
CA TRP A 1149 -20.15 24.64 -6.11
C TRP A 1149 -19.51 25.22 -4.83
N ALA A 1150 -18.57 24.50 -4.22
CA ALA A 1150 -17.93 24.92 -2.98
C ALA A 1150 -16.89 26.04 -3.19
N ASP A 1151 -16.24 26.04 -4.36
CA ASP A 1151 -15.23 27.02 -4.76
C ASP A 1151 -15.75 27.92 -5.89
N PRO A 1152 -15.72 29.27 -5.73
CA PRO A 1152 -16.08 30.23 -6.78
C PRO A 1152 -15.30 30.03 -8.09
N ASP A 1153 -14.03 29.62 -8.02
CA ASP A 1153 -13.20 29.40 -9.22
C ASP A 1153 -13.61 28.13 -9.97
N LEU A 1154 -13.96 27.06 -9.25
CA LEU A 1154 -14.52 25.84 -9.86
C LEU A 1154 -15.88 26.13 -10.50
N THR A 1155 -16.72 26.92 -9.83
CA THR A 1155 -18.03 27.35 -10.36
C THR A 1155 -17.86 28.11 -11.69
N ARG A 1156 -16.85 28.99 -11.79
CA ARG A 1156 -16.52 29.68 -13.05
C ARG A 1156 -15.97 28.73 -14.11
N LYS A 1157 -15.18 27.71 -13.72
CA LYS A 1157 -14.60 26.72 -14.65
C LYS A 1157 -15.68 25.85 -15.30
N VAL A 1158 -16.69 25.41 -14.56
CA VAL A 1158 -17.75 24.51 -15.08
C VAL A 1158 -18.70 25.20 -16.08
N ASN A 1159 -18.73 26.53 -16.13
CA ASN A 1159 -19.51 27.28 -17.12
C ASN A 1159 -18.87 27.35 -18.52
N LYS A 1160 -17.61 26.94 -18.67
CA LYS A 1160 -16.90 26.93 -19.98
C LYS A 1160 -17.58 25.98 -20.97
N ARG A 1161 -17.49 26.29 -22.27
CA ARG A 1161 -18.14 25.55 -23.38
C ARG A 1161 -17.91 24.03 -23.31
N ARG A 1162 -16.67 23.63 -23.03
CA ARG A 1162 -16.22 22.24 -22.89
C ARG A 1162 -16.94 21.40 -21.83
N PHE A 1163 -17.72 21.97 -20.91
CA PHE A 1163 -18.48 21.21 -19.91
C PHE A 1163 -19.96 21.04 -20.25
N GLY A 1164 -20.40 21.54 -21.41
CA GLY A 1164 -21.81 21.48 -21.79
C GLY A 1164 -22.64 22.55 -21.07
N THR A 1165 -23.97 22.45 -21.17
CA THR A 1165 -24.87 23.33 -20.40
C THR A 1165 -25.12 22.72 -19.03
N VAL A 1166 -24.26 23.10 -18.08
CA VAL A 1166 -24.32 22.65 -16.69
C VAL A 1166 -25.50 23.30 -15.96
N VAL A 1167 -26.36 22.48 -15.37
CA VAL A 1167 -27.53 22.86 -14.59
C VAL A 1167 -27.34 22.38 -13.15
N ARG A 1168 -27.44 23.31 -12.20
CA ARG A 1168 -27.39 22.98 -10.77
C ARG A 1168 -28.76 22.48 -10.30
N SER A 1169 -28.80 21.25 -9.80
CA SER A 1169 -29.98 20.66 -9.20
C SER A 1169 -30.12 21.05 -7.73
N PRO A 1170 -31.34 21.31 -7.22
CA PRO A 1170 -31.57 21.51 -5.79
C PRO A 1170 -31.56 20.20 -4.98
N MET A 1171 -31.61 19.05 -5.65
CA MET A 1171 -31.65 17.74 -5.01
C MET A 1171 -30.25 17.18 -4.74
N PHE A 1172 -30.13 16.40 -3.67
CA PHE A 1172 -28.92 15.66 -3.32
C PHE A 1172 -29.09 14.18 -3.70
N GLY A 1173 -28.08 13.61 -4.36
CA GLY A 1173 -28.11 12.22 -4.84
C GLY A 1173 -28.67 12.04 -6.25
N LEU A 1174 -28.13 11.05 -6.96
CA LEU A 1174 -28.34 10.81 -8.40
C LEU A 1174 -29.80 10.55 -8.77
N ASN A 1175 -30.44 9.56 -8.13
CA ASN A 1175 -31.82 9.17 -8.44
C ASN A 1175 -32.83 10.30 -8.17
N LYS A 1176 -32.66 11.04 -7.08
CA LYS A 1176 -33.52 12.20 -6.74
C LYS A 1176 -33.36 13.33 -7.76
N MET A 1177 -32.13 13.57 -8.22
CA MET A 1177 -31.85 14.55 -9.28
C MET A 1177 -32.50 14.15 -10.62
N MET A 1178 -32.38 12.88 -11.01
CA MET A 1178 -33.02 12.34 -12.22
C MET A 1178 -34.54 12.50 -12.16
N ALA A 1179 -35.17 12.07 -11.06
CA ALA A 1179 -36.62 12.22 -10.89
C ALA A 1179 -37.08 13.68 -10.95
N HIS A 1180 -36.34 14.61 -10.33
CA HIS A 1180 -36.66 16.03 -10.33
C HIS A 1180 -36.59 16.66 -11.73
N HIS A 1181 -35.56 16.33 -12.52
CA HIS A 1181 -35.37 16.89 -13.86
C HIS A 1181 -35.94 16.01 -14.99
N ALA A 1182 -36.70 14.96 -14.66
CA ALA A 1182 -37.26 14.05 -15.65
C ALA A 1182 -38.13 14.76 -16.69
N LYS A 1183 -39.03 15.63 -16.25
CA LYS A 1183 -39.91 16.39 -17.16
C LYS A 1183 -39.10 17.30 -18.09
N GLU A 1184 -38.21 18.11 -17.53
CA GLU A 1184 -37.37 19.05 -18.27
C GLU A 1184 -36.49 18.36 -19.31
N ALA A 1185 -35.83 17.25 -18.94
CA ALA A 1185 -34.96 16.51 -19.84
C ALA A 1185 -35.74 15.85 -21.00
N ARG A 1186 -36.94 15.33 -20.74
CA ARG A 1186 -37.80 14.67 -21.74
C ARG A 1186 -38.36 15.68 -22.75
N GLU A 1187 -38.84 16.83 -22.28
CA GLU A 1187 -39.32 17.92 -23.13
C GLU A 1187 -38.19 18.42 -24.05
N TRP A 1188 -36.99 18.62 -23.49
CA TRP A 1188 -35.81 19.06 -24.24
C TRP A 1188 -35.38 18.09 -25.35
N ILE A 1189 -35.56 16.77 -25.16
CA ILE A 1189 -35.29 15.76 -26.19
C ILE A 1189 -36.35 15.84 -27.31
N LEU A 1190 -37.63 15.99 -26.97
CA LEU A 1190 -38.73 16.04 -27.95
C LEU A 1190 -38.66 17.29 -28.84
N GLU A 1191 -38.38 18.45 -28.27
CA GLU A 1191 -38.23 19.72 -29.02
C GLU A 1191 -37.22 19.58 -30.16
N ARG A 1192 -36.11 18.85 -29.93
CA ARG A 1192 -35.06 18.62 -30.94
C ARG A 1192 -35.44 17.66 -32.05
N VAL A 1193 -36.41 16.78 -31.81
CA VAL A 1193 -36.97 15.95 -32.86
C VAL A 1193 -37.87 16.77 -33.78
N GLU A 1194 -38.62 17.73 -33.21
CA GLU A 1194 -39.55 18.58 -33.95
C GLU A 1194 -38.83 19.69 -34.75
N GLU A 1195 -37.79 20.31 -34.20
CA GLU A 1195 -37.01 21.39 -34.86
C GLU A 1195 -36.38 20.96 -36.21
N VAL A 1196 -36.03 19.69 -36.37
CA VAL A 1196 -35.44 19.16 -37.61
C VAL A 1196 -36.51 18.73 -38.61
N ALA A 1197 -37.66 18.24 -38.13
CA ALA A 1197 -38.80 17.92 -39.00
C ALA A 1197 -39.35 19.17 -39.74
N ASP A 1198 -39.28 20.34 -39.11
CA ASP A 1198 -39.69 21.62 -39.73
C ASP A 1198 -38.67 22.19 -40.74
N ALA A 1199 -37.42 21.72 -40.71
CA ALA A 1199 -36.34 22.16 -41.59
C ALA A 1199 -36.27 21.37 -42.91
N ASP A 1200 -36.80 20.14 -42.96
CA ASP A 1200 -36.84 19.28 -44.16
C ASP A 1200 -38.10 19.49 -45.03
N MET A 1201 -39.06 20.30 -44.58
CA MET A 1201 -40.23 20.70 -45.38
C MET A 1201 -39.82 21.72 -46.46
N THR A 1202 -39.78 21.30 -47.73
CA THR A 1202 -39.53 22.19 -48.88
C THR A 1202 -40.62 23.28 -48.99
N GLU A 1203 -40.27 24.47 -49.51
CA GLU A 1203 -41.19 25.61 -49.66
C GLU A 1203 -42.48 25.27 -50.46
N ASP A 1204 -42.47 24.21 -51.28
CA ASP A 1204 -43.63 23.72 -52.04
C ASP A 1204 -44.64 22.93 -51.18
N GLU A 1205 -44.27 22.44 -49.99
CA GLU A 1205 -45.16 21.72 -49.07
C GLU A 1205 -45.76 22.63 -47.98
N LYS A 1206 -45.32 23.89 -47.91
CA LYS A 1206 -45.84 24.91 -46.98
C LYS A 1206 -46.91 25.84 -47.60
N SER A 1207 -47.31 25.64 -48.86
CA SER A 1207 -48.31 26.46 -49.58
C SER A 1207 -49.69 25.82 -49.71
#